data_AF-A0A0F7SLZ7-F1
#
_entry.id   AF-A0A0F7SLZ7-F1
#
_cell.length_a   1.000
_cell.length_b   1.000
_cell.length_c   1.000
_cell.angle_alpha   90.00
_cell.angle_beta   90.00
_cell.angle_gamma   90.00
#
_symmetry.space_group_name_H-M   'P 1'
#
loop_
_entity.id
_entity.type
_entity.pdbx_description
1 polymer ?
#
loop_
_entity_poly.entity_id
_entity_poly.type
_entity_poly.pdbx_seq_one_letter_code
_entity_poly.pdbx_strand_id
1 'polypeptide(L)'
;MSRQRASVPEPIGSPAADDFTKTYTTSTRQASFSQPSLQPSGKFILNRWWFYIRRRRIFSRSIWTIVLYGLVVVFLMRTFILWSNTLPSAASAGGDYSLSGGLNYILDQPIVQKSKQLLSSGQIESASKPVSPEPVSDGKVKSRSGHKLKDGILHVDTLQPTSQHPIYQLMRDAKRDWNAKIARQSTTLEEAVVEYRRRNHRNPPLGFDKWWEYVQKHNVPLPDEYDQINKDLSPFRAFTPTVLRARTPEARDLTDTFTFSVSNGVASIDHVTFDPERITGAEKRMKDQLHLLKDVAKHIPDFESVYSIHDRPTRLMSHAHRSDLLETADDGEYFDDKTLVETHQDDWSVMCGPMTNINTAGFSKKISSAKSFIYSHSIAMDICTHPSLTLLHGAFISGNPNTQPKAIPIFSLSKTPAHADILGIPTDYWESTSEDPLLEPWSAKTDARLVWRGKNTGGQHSNAIDWKSMHRLRLPGMAKHDDPTMVNVMSSPKMSSYMGADLKLKDSMKRVKAGPMNKRMTDIALSLDEYLDTPPEAIQCNVEQGICAEIANNYPFATFVRKRDEPTYKYLLDIDGNAWSARFKRSLNTGSLVFKSTVHVEFWNDRIQPWLHYVPVKVDYSDLYDILVFFRGDNEKGTNGEDTLAAKIAEGGLNWSHTHWREEDMTAYLFRLYLEYARLTAKNRSKADFKLPKH
;
A
#
# COMPACT_ATOMS: atom_id res chain seq x y z
N MET A 1 6.64 -43.10 -39.46
CA MET A 1 7.36 -44.11 -38.65
C MET A 1 6.56 -44.33 -37.37
N SER A 2 5.93 -45.49 -37.24
CA SER A 2 5.07 -45.90 -36.13
C SER A 2 5.88 -46.26 -34.88
N ARG A 3 5.37 -45.96 -33.69
CA ARG A 3 5.70 -46.74 -32.48
C ARG A 3 4.44 -47.01 -31.65
N GLN A 4 4.39 -48.27 -31.22
CA GLN A 4 3.27 -49.02 -30.70
C GLN A 4 3.05 -48.79 -29.19
N ARG A 5 1.80 -49.02 -28.77
CA ARG A 5 1.37 -49.27 -27.40
C ARG A 5 2.01 -50.56 -26.86
N ALA A 6 2.33 -50.57 -25.57
CA ALA A 6 2.58 -51.78 -24.80
C ALA A 6 1.65 -51.80 -23.57
N SER A 7 1.17 -53.00 -23.28
CA SER A 7 0.10 -53.39 -22.37
C SER A 7 0.57 -53.75 -20.97
N VAL A 8 -0.38 -53.67 -20.04
CA VAL A 8 -0.37 -54.04 -18.61
C VAL A 8 -0.20 -55.56 -18.39
N PRO A 9 0.30 -55.99 -17.22
CA PRO A 9 -0.10 -57.25 -16.59
C PRO A 9 -0.82 -57.05 -15.25
N GLU A 10 -1.91 -57.81 -15.05
CA GLU A 10 -2.61 -58.04 -13.78
C GLU A 10 -1.73 -58.81 -12.77
N PRO A 11 -2.14 -58.82 -11.48
CA PRO A 11 -2.10 -60.07 -10.73
C PRO A 11 -3.44 -60.45 -10.07
N ILE A 12 -3.56 -61.77 -9.97
CA ILE A 12 -4.66 -62.62 -9.50
C ILE A 12 -4.72 -62.68 -7.97
N GLY A 13 -5.95 -62.72 -7.43
CA GLY A 13 -6.38 -63.73 -6.45
C GLY A 13 -6.26 -63.43 -4.95
N SER A 14 -7.42 -63.18 -4.33
CA SER A 14 -7.70 -63.15 -2.89
C SER A 14 -7.45 -64.48 -2.16
N PRO A 15 -7.52 -64.46 -0.81
CA PRO A 15 -8.60 -65.21 -0.17
C PRO A 15 -9.43 -64.37 0.83
N ALA A 16 -10.74 -64.62 0.78
CA ALA A 16 -11.79 -64.33 1.76
C ALA A 16 -11.54 -65.09 3.09
N ALA A 17 -12.19 -64.88 4.24
CA ALA A 17 -13.10 -63.89 4.81
C ALA A 17 -13.08 -64.19 6.33
N ASP A 18 -13.44 -63.22 7.17
CA ASP A 18 -14.36 -63.51 8.27
C ASP A 18 -15.04 -62.24 8.80
N ASP A 19 -16.27 -62.49 9.22
CA ASP A 19 -17.43 -61.62 9.39
C ASP A 19 -17.44 -60.92 10.75
N PHE A 20 -18.02 -59.71 10.83
CA PHE A 20 -18.75 -59.22 12.02
C PHE A 20 -19.40 -57.86 11.71
N THR A 21 -20.65 -57.91 11.29
CA THR A 21 -21.62 -56.80 11.25
C THR A 21 -21.93 -56.24 12.65
N LYS A 22 -21.90 -54.91 12.82
CA LYS A 22 -22.82 -54.16 13.70
C LYS A 22 -23.12 -52.77 13.14
N THR A 23 -24.38 -52.59 12.73
CA THR A 23 -25.09 -51.36 12.40
C THR A 23 -25.16 -50.39 13.59
N TYR A 24 -24.94 -49.08 13.34
CA TYR A 24 -25.58 -48.01 14.10
C TYR A 24 -25.98 -46.85 13.16
N THR A 25 -27.29 -46.60 13.14
CA THR A 25 -27.99 -45.47 12.55
C THR A 25 -27.79 -44.21 13.39
N THR A 26 -27.64 -43.04 12.76
CA THR A 26 -27.75 -41.74 13.43
C THR A 26 -28.79 -40.87 12.73
N SER A 27 -29.86 -40.55 13.47
CA SER A 27 -30.96 -39.70 13.06
C SER A 27 -30.65 -38.22 13.29
N THR A 28 -31.15 -37.39 12.40
CA THR A 28 -31.39 -35.95 12.53
C THR A 28 -32.19 -35.59 13.79
N ARG A 29 -31.78 -34.53 14.50
CA ARG A 29 -32.66 -33.73 15.36
C ARG A 29 -32.25 -32.26 15.36
N GLN A 30 -33.20 -31.41 14.93
CA GLN A 30 -33.28 -29.99 15.24
C GLN A 30 -33.53 -29.81 16.74
N ALA A 31 -32.93 -28.78 17.34
CA ALA A 31 -33.35 -28.26 18.64
C ALA A 31 -33.26 -26.73 18.65
N SER A 32 -34.44 -26.12 18.69
CA SER A 32 -34.74 -24.74 19.04
C SER A 32 -34.41 -24.46 20.51
N PHE A 33 -33.83 -23.29 20.82
CA PHE A 33 -33.73 -22.78 22.20
C PHE A 33 -34.55 -21.51 22.38
N SER A 34 -35.56 -21.63 23.24
CA SER A 34 -36.44 -20.59 23.77
C SER A 34 -35.82 -19.92 25.01
N GLN A 35 -36.12 -18.62 25.18
CA GLN A 35 -35.84 -17.84 26.40
C GLN A 35 -36.51 -18.42 27.65
N PRO A 36 -36.01 -18.07 28.84
CA PRO A 36 -36.86 -17.90 30.01
C PRO A 36 -36.70 -16.52 30.68
N SER A 37 -37.83 -15.86 30.87
CA SER A 37 -38.06 -14.81 31.86
C SER A 37 -38.43 -15.42 33.22
N LEU A 38 -37.97 -14.85 34.34
CA LEU A 38 -38.71 -14.75 35.62
C LEU A 38 -37.92 -13.90 36.65
N GLN A 39 -38.59 -12.88 37.20
CA GLN A 39 -38.26 -12.14 38.44
C GLN A 39 -38.76 -12.93 39.69
N PRO A 40 -38.80 -12.37 40.93
CA PRO A 40 -37.68 -11.98 41.82
C PRO A 40 -37.83 -12.56 43.25
N SER A 41 -36.75 -12.73 44.03
CA SER A 41 -36.86 -12.75 45.50
C SER A 41 -35.53 -12.50 46.25
N GLY A 42 -35.50 -11.40 47.00
CA GLY A 42 -35.22 -11.38 48.45
C GLY A 42 -33.88 -11.87 49.04
N LYS A 43 -33.03 -10.88 49.34
CA LYS A 43 -32.21 -10.69 50.56
C LYS A 43 -31.05 -11.66 50.86
N PHE A 44 -29.83 -11.12 50.88
CA PHE A 44 -29.04 -10.99 52.12
C PHE A 44 -28.05 -9.81 52.01
N ILE A 45 -28.02 -8.99 53.06
CA ILE A 45 -27.28 -7.72 53.23
C ILE A 45 -26.13 -7.99 54.19
N LEU A 46 -24.90 -7.52 53.89
CA LEU A 46 -23.96 -6.82 54.79
C LEU A 46 -22.53 -6.82 54.22
N ASN A 47 -22.12 -5.70 53.61
CA ASN A 47 -20.82 -5.03 53.77
C ASN A 47 -20.51 -4.13 52.57
N ARG A 48 -21.08 -2.90 52.57
CA ARG A 48 -20.63 -1.80 51.72
C ARG A 48 -21.16 -0.47 52.24
N TRP A 49 -20.53 0.07 53.29
CA TRP A 49 -20.85 1.41 53.82
C TRP A 49 -19.64 2.35 53.98
N TRP A 50 -18.45 1.96 53.49
CA TRP A 50 -17.25 2.82 53.59
C TRP A 50 -16.79 3.48 52.29
N PHE A 51 -17.41 3.19 51.15
CA PHE A 51 -17.02 3.76 49.84
C PHE A 51 -17.89 4.93 49.34
N TYR A 52 -18.98 5.27 50.05
CA TYR A 52 -19.98 6.23 49.56
C TYR A 52 -19.78 7.68 50.05
N ILE A 53 -18.89 7.94 51.02
CA ILE A 53 -18.68 9.29 51.59
C ILE A 53 -17.58 10.10 50.85
N ARG A 54 -16.74 9.47 50.02
CA ARG A 54 -15.68 10.18 49.27
C ARG A 54 -16.11 10.76 47.91
N ARG A 55 -17.27 10.36 47.36
CA ARG A 55 -17.77 10.83 46.05
C ARG A 55 -18.63 12.11 46.08
N ARG A 56 -19.12 12.56 47.25
CA ARG A 56 -19.94 13.79 47.34
C ARG A 56 -19.15 15.10 47.41
N ARG A 57 -17.82 15.08 47.63
CA ARG A 57 -16.98 16.30 47.65
C ARG A 57 -16.44 16.74 46.28
N ILE A 58 -16.53 15.90 45.24
CA ILE A 58 -16.04 16.22 43.90
C ILE A 58 -17.17 16.79 43.00
N PHE A 59 -18.43 16.41 43.25
CA PHE A 59 -19.57 16.88 42.47
C PHE A 59 -20.03 18.32 42.78
N SER A 60 -19.63 18.91 43.91
CA SER A 60 -20.02 20.29 44.24
C SER A 60 -19.14 21.34 43.55
N ARG A 61 -17.90 21.01 43.15
CA ARG A 61 -17.01 21.98 42.48
C ARG A 61 -17.44 22.27 41.03
N SER A 62 -17.94 21.27 40.30
CA SER A 62 -18.34 21.43 38.90
C SER A 62 -19.64 22.24 38.72
N ILE A 63 -20.55 22.20 39.69
CA ILE A 63 -21.80 22.98 39.65
C ILE A 63 -21.50 24.47 39.86
N TRP A 64 -20.57 24.82 40.78
CA TRP A 64 -20.16 26.21 40.97
C TRP A 64 -19.42 26.79 39.75
N THR A 65 -18.65 25.99 39.01
CA THR A 65 -18.00 26.45 37.77
C THR A 65 -19.01 26.75 36.66
N ILE A 66 -20.06 25.92 36.53
CA ILE A 66 -21.14 26.12 35.55
C ILE A 66 -21.99 27.35 35.91
N VAL A 67 -22.29 27.56 37.21
CA VAL A 67 -23.00 28.76 37.67
C VAL A 67 -22.16 30.03 37.47
N LEU A 68 -20.84 29.98 37.71
CA LEU A 68 -19.94 31.11 37.47
C LEU A 68 -19.86 31.45 35.98
N TYR A 69 -19.76 30.44 35.10
CA TYR A 69 -19.78 30.63 33.65
C TYR A 69 -21.12 31.21 33.17
N GLY A 70 -22.24 30.71 33.70
CA GLY A 70 -23.57 31.24 33.39
C GLY A 70 -23.72 32.71 33.79
N LEU A 71 -23.21 33.10 34.96
CA LEU A 71 -23.26 34.49 35.43
C LEU A 71 -22.36 35.42 34.61
N VAL A 72 -21.18 34.95 34.17
CA VAL A 72 -20.28 35.73 33.28
C VAL A 72 -20.92 35.94 31.90
N VAL A 73 -21.56 34.92 31.33
CA VAL A 73 -22.26 35.04 30.05
C VAL A 73 -23.46 35.99 30.14
N VAL A 74 -24.24 35.92 31.23
CA VAL A 74 -25.36 36.86 31.46
C VAL A 74 -24.86 38.29 31.69
N PHE A 75 -23.73 38.47 32.37
CA PHE A 75 -23.10 39.77 32.56
C PHE A 75 -22.60 40.35 31.23
N LEU A 76 -21.96 39.54 30.38
CA LEU A 76 -21.49 39.94 29.05
C LEU A 76 -22.65 40.24 28.08
N MET A 77 -23.75 39.49 28.15
CA MET A 77 -24.94 39.81 27.36
C MET A 77 -25.62 41.09 27.85
N ARG A 78 -25.67 41.34 29.16
CA ARG A 78 -26.22 42.59 29.70
C ARG A 78 -25.35 43.81 29.35
N THR A 79 -24.03 43.69 29.36
CA THR A 79 -23.14 44.78 28.94
C THR A 79 -23.24 45.03 27.43
N PHE A 80 -23.45 43.98 26.62
CA PHE A 80 -23.69 44.13 25.18
C PHE A 80 -25.04 44.81 24.86
N ILE A 81 -26.11 44.45 25.59
CA ILE A 81 -27.43 45.07 25.44
C ILE A 81 -27.43 46.53 25.93
N LEU A 82 -26.67 46.84 26.98
CA LEU A 82 -26.50 48.22 27.45
C LEU A 82 -25.64 49.05 26.49
N TRP A 83 -24.66 48.43 25.82
CA TRP A 83 -23.84 49.09 24.79
C TRP A 83 -24.64 49.35 23.50
N SER A 84 -25.47 48.40 23.06
CA SER A 84 -26.31 48.55 21.85
C SER A 84 -27.40 49.62 21.97
N ASN A 85 -27.77 50.02 23.18
CA ASN A 85 -28.80 51.03 23.44
C ASN A 85 -28.25 52.48 23.54
N THR A 86 -26.96 52.71 23.24
CA THR A 86 -26.33 54.06 23.33
C THR A 86 -25.85 54.64 22.01
N LEU A 87 -26.20 54.05 20.86
CA LEU A 87 -25.90 54.62 19.54
C LEU A 87 -27.18 55.14 18.86
N PRO A 88 -27.21 56.42 18.41
CA PRO A 88 -28.40 57.03 17.84
C PRO A 88 -28.70 56.52 16.43
N SER A 89 -29.99 56.31 16.16
CA SER A 89 -30.56 56.00 14.85
C SER A 89 -30.27 57.10 13.81
N ALA A 90 -29.71 56.70 12.67
CA ALA A 90 -29.84 57.43 11.42
C ALA A 90 -30.53 56.51 10.40
N ALA A 91 -31.68 56.95 9.92
CA ALA A 91 -32.54 56.26 8.99
C ALA A 91 -32.18 56.55 7.52
N SER A 92 -32.54 55.58 6.68
CA SER A 92 -32.87 55.65 5.23
C SER A 92 -31.79 56.03 4.22
N ALA A 93 -31.39 55.05 3.40
CA ALA A 93 -31.51 55.08 1.93
C ALA A 93 -31.10 53.70 1.37
N GLY A 94 -31.90 53.15 0.45
CA GLY A 94 -31.68 51.84 -0.15
C GLY A 94 -30.57 51.81 -1.21
N GLY A 95 -30.13 50.59 -1.56
CA GLY A 95 -29.30 50.32 -2.75
C GLY A 95 -28.20 49.27 -2.53
N ASP A 96 -28.39 48.11 -3.16
CA ASP A 96 -27.41 47.12 -3.67
C ASP A 96 -26.08 46.85 -2.93
N TYR A 97 -25.96 45.65 -2.35
CA TYR A 97 -24.68 45.08 -1.91
C TYR A 97 -23.91 44.47 -3.08
N SER A 98 -22.81 45.12 -3.50
CA SER A 98 -21.78 44.52 -4.36
C SER A 98 -20.57 44.01 -3.53
N LEU A 99 -20.09 42.82 -3.90
CA LEU A 99 -18.92 42.12 -3.39
C LEU A 99 -17.59 42.80 -3.81
N SER A 100 -17.22 43.94 -3.22
CA SER A 100 -15.94 44.60 -3.56
C SER A 100 -15.08 45.09 -2.38
N GLY A 101 -15.56 44.98 -1.13
CA GLY A 101 -14.80 45.45 0.05
C GLY A 101 -13.71 44.51 0.58
N GLY A 102 -13.75 43.21 0.26
CA GLY A 102 -12.83 42.19 0.81
C GLY A 102 -11.53 41.99 0.01
N LEU A 103 -11.44 42.50 -1.22
CA LEU A 103 -10.29 42.27 -2.11
C LEU A 103 -9.08 43.17 -1.79
N ASN A 104 -9.29 44.37 -1.27
CA ASN A 104 -8.20 45.33 -1.09
C ASN A 104 -7.32 45.04 0.14
N TYR A 105 -7.79 44.29 1.13
CA TYR A 105 -6.98 43.89 2.29
C TYR A 105 -6.02 42.72 2.00
N ILE A 106 -6.34 41.91 0.98
CA ILE A 106 -5.50 40.80 0.52
C ILE A 106 -4.37 41.33 -0.37
N LEU A 107 -4.62 42.39 -1.14
CA LEU A 107 -3.66 42.93 -2.12
C LEU A 107 -2.49 43.71 -1.50
N ASP A 108 -2.60 44.15 -0.25
CA ASP A 108 -1.58 44.95 0.46
C ASP A 108 -0.68 44.14 1.42
N GLN A 109 -0.82 42.81 1.45
CA GLN A 109 0.08 41.95 2.23
C GLN A 109 1.49 41.90 1.62
N PRO A 110 2.59 41.93 2.42
CA PRO A 110 3.97 41.87 1.91
C PRO A 110 4.25 40.67 0.99
N ILE A 111 3.53 39.57 1.21
CA ILE A 111 3.62 38.34 0.42
C ILE A 111 3.01 38.52 -0.99
N VAL A 112 1.96 39.35 -1.11
CA VAL A 112 1.29 39.64 -2.40
C VAL A 112 2.06 40.68 -3.22
N GLN A 113 2.77 41.59 -2.55
CA GLN A 113 3.74 42.48 -3.19
C GLN A 113 4.96 41.68 -3.72
N LYS A 114 5.47 40.73 -2.93
CA LYS A 114 6.59 39.86 -3.34
C LYS A 114 6.23 38.93 -4.50
N SER A 115 5.00 38.41 -4.55
CA SER A 115 4.52 37.59 -5.67
C SER A 115 4.27 38.42 -6.94
N LYS A 116 3.77 39.66 -6.82
CA LYS A 116 3.69 40.59 -7.98
C LYS A 116 5.07 40.94 -8.54
N GLN A 117 6.07 41.11 -7.67
CA GLN A 117 7.45 41.42 -8.07
C GLN A 117 8.15 40.23 -8.76
N LEU A 118 7.76 39.00 -8.42
CA LEU A 118 8.22 37.76 -9.08
C LEU A 118 7.46 37.49 -10.39
N LEU A 119 6.19 37.89 -10.49
CA LEU A 119 5.41 37.83 -11.73
C LEU A 119 5.90 38.85 -12.77
N SER A 120 6.37 40.02 -12.34
CA SER A 120 6.89 41.05 -13.24
C SER A 120 8.33 40.83 -13.70
N SER A 121 9.08 39.89 -13.09
CA SER A 121 10.47 39.57 -13.46
C SER A 121 10.59 38.54 -14.59
N GLY A 122 9.48 37.99 -15.10
CA GLY A 122 9.49 37.05 -16.22
C GLY A 122 10.22 35.72 -15.95
N GLN A 123 10.47 35.37 -14.68
CA GLN A 123 11.17 34.13 -14.29
C GLN A 123 10.25 32.92 -14.05
N ILE A 124 9.02 32.94 -14.57
CA ILE A 124 8.04 31.86 -14.35
C ILE A 124 7.68 31.23 -15.68
N GLU A 125 8.36 30.13 -16.02
CA GLU A 125 7.87 29.20 -17.05
C GLU A 125 6.60 28.52 -16.52
N SER A 126 5.55 28.49 -17.35
CA SER A 126 4.31 27.76 -17.07
C SER A 126 4.60 26.30 -16.74
N ALA A 127 3.94 25.75 -15.71
CA ALA A 127 3.94 24.32 -15.38
C ALA A 127 4.11 23.46 -16.64
N SER A 128 5.28 22.83 -16.77
CA SER A 128 5.71 22.20 -18.00
C SER A 128 4.71 21.10 -18.39
N LYS A 129 4.34 21.08 -19.68
CA LYS A 129 3.65 19.92 -20.24
C LYS A 129 4.48 18.68 -19.91
N PRO A 130 3.87 17.60 -19.37
CA PRO A 130 4.62 16.40 -19.01
C PRO A 130 5.32 15.85 -20.25
N VAL A 131 6.64 15.68 -20.12
CA VAL A 131 7.55 15.22 -21.18
C VAL A 131 7.54 13.69 -21.22
N SER A 132 7.69 13.11 -22.41
CA SER A 132 7.91 11.67 -22.56
C SER A 132 9.05 11.20 -21.63
N PRO A 133 8.98 9.99 -21.06
CA PRO A 133 10.04 9.49 -20.19
C PRO A 133 11.40 9.56 -20.91
N GLU A 134 12.36 10.26 -20.32
CA GLU A 134 13.69 10.35 -20.91
C GLU A 134 14.63 9.26 -20.34
N PRO A 135 15.47 8.65 -21.19
CA PRO A 135 16.56 7.80 -20.70
C PRO A 135 17.46 8.58 -19.75
N VAL A 136 17.75 8.01 -18.59
CA VAL A 136 18.62 8.64 -17.60
C VAL A 136 20.08 8.46 -18.03
N SER A 137 20.87 9.53 -18.01
CA SER A 137 22.25 9.53 -18.53
C SER A 137 23.22 8.60 -17.78
N ASP A 138 24.14 7.96 -18.51
CA ASP A 138 25.27 7.14 -18.01
C ASP A 138 26.29 7.95 -17.20
N GLY A 139 25.92 8.26 -15.95
CA GLY A 139 26.83 8.79 -14.95
C GLY A 139 27.96 7.82 -14.57
N LYS A 140 28.95 8.32 -13.83
CA LYS A 140 30.23 7.68 -13.44
C LYS A 140 30.13 6.42 -12.55
N VAL A 141 29.00 5.70 -12.49
CA VAL A 141 28.92 4.45 -11.70
C VAL A 141 29.38 3.27 -12.57
N LYS A 142 30.70 3.19 -12.80
CA LYS A 142 31.32 2.20 -13.72
C LYS A 142 31.74 0.87 -13.06
N SER A 143 31.56 0.72 -11.75
CA SER A 143 32.08 -0.44 -11.02
C SER A 143 31.35 -1.73 -11.38
N ARG A 144 31.97 -2.67 -12.11
CA ARG A 144 31.47 -4.06 -12.24
C ARG A 144 31.59 -4.74 -10.89
N SER A 145 30.47 -5.10 -10.26
CA SER A 145 30.40 -5.74 -8.94
C SER A 145 30.09 -7.23 -9.07
N GLY A 146 30.68 -8.04 -8.19
CA GLY A 146 30.50 -9.50 -8.15
C GLY A 146 29.40 -10.00 -7.21
N HIS A 147 28.51 -9.13 -6.72
CA HIS A 147 27.44 -9.55 -5.80
C HIS A 147 26.42 -10.45 -6.51
N LYS A 148 25.96 -11.49 -5.81
CA LYS A 148 25.05 -12.48 -6.37
C LYS A 148 23.60 -12.00 -6.25
N LEU A 149 22.84 -12.09 -7.33
CA LEU A 149 21.41 -11.81 -7.33
C LEU A 149 20.66 -13.14 -7.28
N LYS A 150 19.76 -13.30 -6.31
CA LYS A 150 18.90 -14.48 -6.20
C LYS A 150 17.60 -14.09 -5.49
N ASP A 151 16.47 -14.61 -5.96
CA ASP A 151 15.20 -14.50 -5.23
C ASP A 151 14.79 -13.04 -4.91
N GLY A 152 15.09 -12.09 -5.79
CA GLY A 152 14.83 -10.66 -5.55
C GLY A 152 15.79 -9.96 -4.58
N ILE A 153 16.77 -10.69 -4.05
CA ILE A 153 17.78 -10.23 -3.09
C ILE A 153 19.18 -10.21 -3.71
N LEU A 154 19.89 -9.09 -3.53
CA LEU A 154 21.32 -8.99 -3.77
C LEU A 154 22.04 -9.46 -2.51
N HIS A 155 22.82 -10.52 -2.64
CA HIS A 155 23.68 -11.07 -1.58
C HIS A 155 25.07 -10.44 -1.66
N VAL A 156 25.48 -9.76 -0.60
CA VAL A 156 26.73 -9.01 -0.56
C VAL A 156 27.91 -9.97 -0.44
N ASP A 157 28.70 -10.05 -1.50
CA ASP A 157 30.08 -10.51 -1.43
C ASP A 157 30.93 -9.52 -0.63
N THR A 158 31.26 -9.88 0.60
CA THR A 158 31.99 -9.01 1.53
C THR A 158 33.49 -8.92 1.23
N LEU A 159 33.99 -9.70 0.26
CA LEU A 159 35.38 -9.65 -0.21
C LEU A 159 35.61 -8.57 -1.28
N GLN A 160 34.54 -7.99 -1.83
CA GLN A 160 34.63 -6.89 -2.78
C GLN A 160 35.19 -5.63 -2.12
N PRO A 161 35.90 -4.76 -2.89
CA PRO A 161 36.31 -3.45 -2.41
C PRO A 161 35.12 -2.58 -2.04
N THR A 162 35.28 -1.73 -1.02
CA THR A 162 34.30 -0.72 -0.58
C THR A 162 33.88 0.27 -1.67
N SER A 163 34.78 0.59 -2.62
CA SER A 163 34.47 1.38 -3.81
C SER A 163 33.44 0.71 -4.73
N GLN A 164 33.19 -0.58 -4.52
CA GLN A 164 32.17 -1.38 -5.20
C GLN A 164 30.97 -1.67 -4.29
N HIS A 165 30.65 -0.76 -3.36
CA HIS A 165 29.51 -0.91 -2.45
C HIS A 165 28.25 -1.40 -3.20
N PRO A 166 27.52 -2.40 -2.69
CA PRO A 166 26.43 -3.06 -3.40
C PRO A 166 25.32 -2.12 -3.89
N ILE A 167 25.07 -1.01 -3.18
CA ILE A 167 24.06 -0.02 -3.61
C ILE A 167 24.43 0.64 -4.95
N TYR A 168 25.72 0.80 -5.28
CA TYR A 168 26.12 1.30 -6.61
C TYR A 168 25.69 0.35 -7.73
N GLN A 169 25.76 -0.96 -7.50
CA GLN A 169 25.23 -1.95 -8.44
C GLN A 169 23.73 -1.78 -8.62
N LEU A 170 22.99 -1.71 -7.51
CA LEU A 170 21.54 -1.60 -7.52
C LEU A 170 21.08 -0.35 -8.30
N MET A 171 21.71 0.79 -8.07
CA MET A 171 21.42 2.03 -8.80
C MET A 171 21.76 1.94 -10.29
N ARG A 172 22.91 1.37 -10.64
CA ARG A 172 23.31 1.18 -12.05
C ARG A 172 22.35 0.26 -12.77
N ASP A 173 22.03 -0.89 -12.18
CA ASP A 173 21.15 -1.90 -12.77
C ASP A 173 19.73 -1.35 -12.89
N ALA A 174 19.21 -0.67 -11.86
CA ALA A 174 17.90 0.00 -11.92
C ALA A 174 17.81 1.01 -13.06
N LYS A 175 18.87 1.79 -13.28
CA LYS A 175 18.89 2.77 -14.36
C LYS A 175 18.96 2.13 -15.75
N ARG A 176 19.75 1.06 -15.91
CA ARG A 176 19.77 0.25 -17.14
C ARG A 176 18.38 -0.30 -17.43
N ASP A 177 17.73 -0.89 -16.43
CA ASP A 177 16.43 -1.53 -16.57
C ASP A 177 15.34 -0.50 -16.90
N TRP A 178 15.42 0.70 -16.29
CA TRP A 178 14.56 1.83 -16.62
C TRP A 178 14.75 2.32 -18.06
N ASN A 179 15.99 2.55 -18.50
CA ASN A 179 16.27 3.00 -19.86
C ASN A 179 15.82 1.97 -20.90
N ALA A 180 16.02 0.68 -20.63
CA ALA A 180 15.50 -0.40 -21.47
C ALA A 180 13.96 -0.43 -21.50
N LYS A 181 13.31 -0.16 -20.36
CA LYS A 181 11.86 -0.01 -20.27
C LYS A 181 11.36 1.16 -21.12
N ILE A 182 12.02 2.31 -21.10
CA ILE A 182 11.64 3.46 -21.93
C ILE A 182 11.85 3.15 -23.42
N ALA A 183 13.02 2.62 -23.78
CA ALA A 183 13.41 2.44 -25.18
C ALA A 183 12.51 1.47 -25.97
N ARG A 184 11.78 0.59 -25.28
CA ARG A 184 10.91 -0.42 -25.90
C ARG A 184 9.43 -0.02 -25.98
N GLN A 185 9.06 1.17 -25.50
CA GLN A 185 7.65 1.58 -25.49
C GLN A 185 7.14 1.84 -26.90
N SER A 186 5.93 1.37 -27.17
CA SER A 186 5.22 1.59 -28.43
C SER A 186 4.94 3.07 -28.65
N THR A 187 5.10 3.51 -29.90
CA THR A 187 4.86 4.88 -30.34
C THR A 187 3.67 5.01 -31.29
N THR A 188 3.21 3.88 -31.85
CA THR A 188 2.04 3.78 -32.72
C THR A 188 1.04 2.75 -32.21
N LEU A 189 -0.21 2.83 -32.69
CA LEU A 189 -1.25 1.86 -32.34
C LEU A 189 -0.87 0.45 -32.82
N GLU A 190 -0.28 0.34 -34.00
CA GLU A 190 0.16 -0.90 -34.61
C GLU A 190 1.25 -1.58 -33.77
N GLU A 191 2.25 -0.81 -33.32
CA GLU A 191 3.28 -1.29 -32.39
C GLU A 191 2.67 -1.76 -31.07
N ALA A 192 1.75 -0.97 -30.49
CA ALA A 192 1.08 -1.33 -29.23
C ALA A 192 0.26 -2.61 -29.35
N VAL A 193 -0.39 -2.85 -30.51
CA VAL A 193 -1.10 -4.11 -30.79
C VAL A 193 -0.13 -5.29 -30.92
N VAL A 194 1.02 -5.10 -31.58
CA VAL A 194 2.05 -6.14 -31.71
C VAL A 194 2.64 -6.49 -30.34
N GLU A 195 3.03 -5.48 -29.57
CA GLU A 195 3.60 -5.66 -28.23
C GLU A 195 2.58 -6.28 -27.27
N TYR A 196 1.32 -5.86 -27.34
CA TYR A 196 0.24 -6.50 -26.59
C TYR A 196 0.14 -8.00 -26.90
N ARG A 197 0.12 -8.38 -28.18
CA ARG A 197 0.04 -9.77 -28.61
C ARG A 197 1.25 -10.57 -28.15
N ARG A 198 2.45 -9.99 -28.24
CA ARG A 198 3.70 -10.60 -27.79
C ARG A 198 3.66 -10.94 -26.30
N ARG A 199 3.10 -10.05 -25.47
CA ARG A 199 3.00 -10.23 -24.01
C ARG A 199 1.86 -11.15 -23.58
N ASN A 200 0.71 -11.03 -24.25
CA ASN A 200 -0.55 -11.58 -23.75
C ASN A 200 -1.07 -12.78 -24.55
N HIS A 201 -0.38 -13.14 -25.63
CA HIS A 201 -0.71 -14.24 -26.54
C HIS A 201 -2.14 -14.17 -27.11
N ARG A 202 -2.71 -12.96 -27.23
CA ARG A 202 -4.07 -12.73 -27.74
C ARG A 202 -4.21 -11.32 -28.31
N ASN A 203 -5.31 -11.05 -29.02
CA ASN A 203 -5.61 -9.69 -29.48
C ASN A 203 -5.95 -8.75 -28.31
N PRO A 204 -5.75 -7.44 -28.45
CA PRO A 204 -6.24 -6.48 -27.46
C PRO A 204 -7.78 -6.47 -27.38
N PRO A 205 -8.38 -5.99 -26.27
CA PRO A 205 -9.82 -5.92 -26.12
C PRO A 205 -10.43 -4.83 -27.03
N LEU A 206 -11.71 -5.00 -27.41
CA LEU A 206 -12.48 -3.97 -28.12
C LEU A 206 -12.40 -2.64 -27.37
N GLY A 207 -12.20 -1.52 -28.09
CA GLY A 207 -11.97 -0.20 -27.50
C GLY A 207 -10.50 0.13 -27.22
N PHE A 208 -9.56 -0.78 -27.53
CA PHE A 208 -8.13 -0.53 -27.36
C PHE A 208 -7.61 0.67 -28.17
N ASP A 209 -8.14 0.92 -29.35
CA ASP A 209 -7.89 2.13 -30.15
C ASP A 209 -8.32 3.40 -29.40
N LYS A 210 -9.46 3.38 -28.71
CA LYS A 210 -9.95 4.51 -27.89
C LYS A 210 -9.13 4.72 -26.64
N TRP A 211 -8.67 3.63 -26.03
CA TRP A 211 -7.68 3.70 -24.96
C TRP A 211 -6.34 4.29 -25.47
N TRP A 212 -5.89 3.89 -26.66
CA TRP A 212 -4.67 4.44 -27.25
C TRP A 212 -4.82 5.94 -27.58
N GLU A 213 -5.95 6.36 -28.13
CA GLU A 213 -6.30 7.78 -28.34
C GLU A 213 -6.22 8.57 -27.03
N TYR A 214 -6.75 8.02 -25.93
CA TYR A 214 -6.66 8.63 -24.60
C TYR A 214 -5.21 8.76 -24.13
N VAL A 215 -4.43 7.68 -24.22
CA VAL A 215 -3.01 7.65 -23.83
C VAL A 215 -2.22 8.72 -24.59
N GLN A 216 -2.41 8.82 -25.90
CA GLN A 216 -1.74 9.82 -26.75
C GLN A 216 -2.19 11.24 -26.38
N LYS A 217 -3.50 11.47 -26.27
CA LYS A 217 -4.06 12.79 -25.94
C LYS A 217 -3.56 13.32 -24.60
N HIS A 218 -3.40 12.46 -23.61
CA HIS A 218 -3.03 12.83 -22.23
C HIS A 218 -1.53 12.62 -21.92
N ASN A 219 -0.73 12.22 -22.91
CA ASN A 219 0.69 11.90 -22.76
C ASN A 219 0.92 10.92 -21.60
N VAL A 220 0.17 9.82 -21.57
CA VAL A 220 0.31 8.78 -20.54
C VAL A 220 1.60 7.99 -20.82
N PRO A 221 2.60 8.02 -19.92
CA PRO A 221 3.84 7.30 -20.13
C PRO A 221 3.67 5.81 -19.92
N LEU A 222 4.60 5.06 -20.53
CA LEU A 222 4.70 3.60 -20.41
C LEU A 222 3.42 2.86 -20.88
N PRO A 223 2.98 3.06 -22.14
CA PRO A 223 1.74 2.47 -22.65
C PRO A 223 1.73 0.94 -22.66
N ASP A 224 2.89 0.28 -22.58
CA ASP A 224 2.98 -1.18 -22.61
C ASP A 224 3.09 -1.83 -21.23
N GLU A 225 3.22 -1.05 -20.15
CA GLU A 225 3.50 -1.54 -18.79
C GLU A 225 2.21 -1.75 -17.97
N TYR A 226 1.38 -2.70 -18.41
CA TYR A 226 0.10 -3.09 -17.79
C TYR A 226 0.04 -4.60 -17.44
N ASP A 227 1.19 -5.21 -17.15
CA ASP A 227 1.30 -6.66 -16.94
C ASP A 227 0.49 -7.13 -15.72
N GLN A 228 0.41 -6.32 -14.66
CA GLN A 228 -0.40 -6.60 -13.47
C GLN A 228 -1.89 -6.83 -13.78
N ILE A 229 -2.50 -6.08 -14.70
CA ILE A 229 -3.89 -6.30 -15.14
C ILE A 229 -4.04 -7.72 -15.70
N ASN A 230 -3.08 -8.13 -16.54
CA ASN A 230 -3.12 -9.44 -17.15
C ASN A 230 -2.94 -10.54 -16.11
N LYS A 231 -2.00 -10.38 -15.17
CA LYS A 231 -1.77 -11.31 -14.06
C LYS A 231 -3.04 -11.50 -13.22
N ASP A 232 -3.74 -10.42 -12.89
CA ASP A 232 -4.95 -10.45 -12.06
C ASP A 232 -6.12 -11.14 -12.75
N LEU A 233 -6.28 -10.92 -14.05
CA LEU A 233 -7.39 -11.49 -14.81
C LEU A 233 -7.13 -12.92 -15.29
N SER A 234 -5.89 -13.41 -15.25
CA SER A 234 -5.52 -14.72 -15.82
C SER A 234 -6.29 -15.90 -15.23
N PRO A 235 -6.40 -16.06 -13.89
CA PRO A 235 -7.15 -17.19 -13.32
C PRO A 235 -8.62 -17.21 -13.74
N PHE A 236 -9.20 -16.05 -14.03
CA PHE A 236 -10.61 -15.95 -14.39
C PHE A 236 -10.88 -16.29 -15.87
N ARG A 237 -9.86 -16.38 -16.72
CA ARG A 237 -10.01 -16.76 -18.13
C ARG A 237 -10.45 -18.21 -18.31
N ALA A 238 -10.11 -19.06 -17.33
CA ALA A 238 -10.53 -20.46 -17.24
C ALA A 238 -12.04 -20.66 -17.08
N PHE A 239 -12.83 -19.60 -16.85
CA PHE A 239 -14.28 -19.71 -16.74
C PHE A 239 -14.97 -19.20 -17.99
N THR A 240 -16.10 -19.80 -18.36
CA THR A 240 -16.96 -19.25 -19.41
C THR A 240 -17.55 -17.90 -18.96
N PRO A 241 -17.92 -17.01 -19.90
CA PRO A 241 -18.61 -15.77 -19.54
C PRO A 241 -19.92 -15.99 -18.76
N THR A 242 -20.61 -17.10 -19.01
CA THR A 242 -21.84 -17.46 -18.30
C THR A 242 -21.57 -17.74 -16.83
N VAL A 243 -20.51 -18.49 -16.50
CA VAL A 243 -20.11 -18.76 -15.12
C VAL A 243 -19.73 -17.46 -14.40
N LEU A 244 -18.91 -16.61 -15.04
CA LEU A 244 -18.49 -15.35 -14.41
C LEU A 244 -19.67 -14.42 -14.13
N ARG A 245 -20.61 -14.26 -15.07
CA ARG A 245 -21.81 -13.45 -14.84
C ARG A 245 -22.73 -14.04 -13.77
N ALA A 246 -22.80 -15.37 -13.65
CA ALA A 246 -23.55 -16.02 -12.57
C ALA A 246 -22.94 -15.78 -11.19
N ARG A 247 -21.62 -15.51 -11.12
CA ARG A 247 -20.93 -15.14 -9.87
C ARG A 247 -21.10 -13.68 -9.47
N THR A 248 -21.52 -12.79 -10.37
CA THR A 248 -21.71 -11.37 -10.05
C THR A 248 -22.77 -11.15 -8.96
N PRO A 249 -23.97 -11.75 -9.00
CA PRO A 249 -24.92 -11.67 -7.89
C PRO A 249 -24.36 -12.20 -6.56
N GLU A 250 -23.63 -13.32 -6.59
CA GLU A 250 -22.99 -13.86 -5.38
C GLU A 250 -21.97 -12.88 -4.79
N ALA A 251 -21.23 -12.18 -5.65
CA ALA A 251 -20.31 -11.13 -5.24
C ALA A 251 -21.05 -9.91 -4.66
N ARG A 252 -22.18 -9.52 -5.25
CA ARG A 252 -23.03 -8.40 -4.80
C ARG A 252 -23.55 -8.58 -3.38
N ASP A 253 -23.92 -9.81 -3.03
CA ASP A 253 -24.51 -10.15 -1.73
C ASP A 253 -23.47 -10.17 -0.59
N LEU A 254 -22.18 -10.04 -0.90
CA LEU A 254 -21.14 -9.91 0.11
C LEU A 254 -21.25 -8.58 0.85
N THR A 255 -21.03 -8.61 2.16
CA THR A 255 -20.98 -7.42 3.01
C THR A 255 -19.81 -6.53 2.67
N ASP A 256 -19.97 -5.24 2.95
CA ASP A 256 -18.91 -4.24 2.81
C ASP A 256 -18.37 -4.11 1.36
N THR A 257 -19.27 -4.22 0.37
CA THR A 257 -18.96 -4.10 -1.06
C THR A 257 -19.77 -3.02 -1.75
N PHE A 258 -19.34 -2.65 -2.96
CA PHE A 258 -20.18 -1.92 -3.91
C PHE A 258 -20.04 -2.48 -5.32
N THR A 259 -21.10 -2.33 -6.12
CA THR A 259 -21.12 -2.71 -7.52
C THR A 259 -20.96 -1.48 -8.39
N PHE A 260 -19.95 -1.53 -9.25
CA PHE A 260 -19.73 -0.60 -10.33
C PHE A 260 -20.16 -1.24 -11.65
N SER A 261 -20.89 -0.50 -12.49
CA SER A 261 -21.24 -0.95 -13.83
C SER A 261 -21.02 0.10 -14.90
N VAL A 262 -20.85 -0.37 -16.13
CA VAL A 262 -21.04 0.44 -17.34
C VAL A 262 -22.20 -0.18 -18.11
N SER A 263 -23.17 0.64 -18.47
CA SER A 263 -24.32 0.26 -19.30
C SER A 263 -24.59 1.32 -20.34
N ASN A 264 -24.57 0.96 -21.62
CA ASN A 264 -24.75 1.87 -22.76
C ASN A 264 -23.82 3.10 -22.69
N GLY A 265 -22.58 2.88 -22.27
CA GLY A 265 -21.56 3.92 -22.17
C GLY A 265 -21.72 4.87 -20.97
N VAL A 266 -22.61 4.56 -20.02
CA VAL A 266 -22.80 5.31 -18.78
C VAL A 266 -22.28 4.48 -17.61
N ALA A 267 -21.40 5.07 -16.80
CA ALA A 267 -20.89 4.46 -15.57
C ALA A 267 -21.80 4.79 -14.37
N SER A 268 -22.11 3.80 -13.53
CA SER A 268 -22.93 3.98 -12.33
C SER A 268 -22.49 3.09 -11.17
N ILE A 269 -22.99 3.43 -9.98
CA ILE A 269 -22.98 2.55 -8.79
C ILE A 269 -24.40 2.00 -8.62
N ASP A 270 -24.54 0.68 -8.68
CA ASP A 270 -25.87 0.05 -8.71
C ASP A 270 -26.29 -0.54 -7.37
N HIS A 271 -25.31 -0.97 -6.56
CA HIS A 271 -25.56 -1.70 -5.32
C HIS A 271 -24.45 -1.41 -4.30
N VAL A 272 -24.82 -1.25 -3.03
CA VAL A 272 -23.90 -0.99 -1.91
C VAL A 272 -24.36 -1.79 -0.70
N THR A 273 -23.43 -2.47 -0.04
CA THR A 273 -23.70 -3.28 1.16
C THR A 273 -22.89 -2.82 2.39
N PHE A 274 -22.13 -1.72 2.28
CA PHE A 274 -21.43 -1.11 3.41
C PHE A 274 -22.26 0.01 4.05
N ASP A 275 -21.98 0.25 5.33
CA ASP A 275 -22.42 1.45 6.05
C ASP A 275 -21.28 2.51 6.01
N PRO A 276 -21.50 3.68 5.36
CA PRO A 276 -20.49 4.72 5.24
C PRO A 276 -20.10 5.33 6.59
N GLU A 277 -20.95 5.27 7.62
CA GLU A 277 -20.62 5.77 8.97
C GLU A 277 -19.70 4.81 9.71
N ARG A 278 -19.77 3.51 9.39
CA ARG A 278 -18.97 2.46 10.04
C ARG A 278 -17.58 2.31 9.45
N ILE A 279 -17.41 2.54 8.15
CA ILE A 279 -16.13 2.36 7.46
C ILE A 279 -15.63 3.70 6.93
N THR A 280 -14.70 4.30 7.66
CA THR A 280 -14.08 5.57 7.29
C THR A 280 -13.47 5.50 5.89
N GLY A 281 -13.84 6.46 5.03
CA GLY A 281 -13.32 6.57 3.66
C GLY A 281 -14.06 5.72 2.62
N ALA A 282 -14.99 4.84 3.02
CA ALA A 282 -15.72 3.96 2.11
C ALA A 282 -16.44 4.71 0.98
N GLU A 283 -17.25 5.72 1.34
CA GLU A 283 -18.00 6.50 0.36
C GLU A 283 -17.06 7.24 -0.62
N LYS A 284 -15.93 7.77 -0.11
CA LYS A 284 -14.92 8.45 -0.94
C LYS A 284 -14.29 7.48 -1.93
N ARG A 285 -13.84 6.31 -1.48
CA ARG A 285 -13.24 5.27 -2.35
C ARG A 285 -14.17 4.91 -3.50
N MET A 286 -15.44 4.66 -3.20
CA MET A 286 -16.47 4.35 -4.19
C MET A 286 -16.66 5.48 -5.21
N LYS A 287 -16.87 6.71 -4.72
CA LYS A 287 -17.09 7.90 -5.58
C LYS A 287 -15.88 8.20 -6.47
N ASP A 288 -14.68 8.02 -5.93
CA ASP A 288 -13.44 8.26 -6.68
C ASP A 288 -13.24 7.25 -7.81
N GLN A 289 -13.58 5.96 -7.60
CA GLN A 289 -13.54 4.97 -8.69
C GLN A 289 -14.47 5.36 -9.84
N LEU A 290 -15.69 5.83 -9.53
CA LEU A 290 -16.64 6.33 -10.53
C LEU A 290 -16.10 7.58 -11.23
N HIS A 291 -15.52 8.51 -10.47
CA HIS A 291 -14.99 9.78 -10.99
C HIS A 291 -13.93 9.56 -12.06
N LEU A 292 -13.01 8.62 -11.85
CA LEU A 292 -11.91 8.32 -12.78
C LEU A 292 -12.39 7.84 -14.16
N LEU A 293 -13.65 7.47 -14.32
CA LEU A 293 -14.19 6.93 -15.57
C LEU A 293 -15.11 7.89 -16.33
N LYS A 294 -15.41 9.06 -15.76
CA LYS A 294 -16.39 10.03 -16.31
C LYS A 294 -16.21 10.30 -17.81
N ASP A 295 -14.97 10.39 -18.28
CA ASP A 295 -14.64 10.77 -19.67
C ASP A 295 -14.47 9.58 -20.63
N VAL A 296 -14.31 8.37 -20.09
CA VAL A 296 -13.95 7.16 -20.85
C VAL A 296 -15.04 6.10 -20.86
N ALA A 297 -16.02 6.16 -19.95
CA ALA A 297 -17.09 5.17 -19.82
C ALA A 297 -17.83 4.87 -21.13
N LYS A 298 -18.04 5.89 -21.97
CA LYS A 298 -18.67 5.77 -23.30
C LYS A 298 -17.93 4.85 -24.29
N HIS A 299 -16.66 4.55 -24.03
CA HIS A 299 -15.83 3.68 -24.84
C HIS A 299 -15.65 2.28 -24.25
N ILE A 300 -16.20 2.03 -23.07
CA ILE A 300 -16.09 0.75 -22.38
C ILE A 300 -17.36 -0.07 -22.66
N PRO A 301 -17.24 -1.32 -23.16
CA PRO A 301 -18.40 -2.20 -23.33
C PRO A 301 -19.08 -2.51 -22.00
N ASP A 302 -20.37 -2.87 -22.03
CA ASP A 302 -21.14 -3.13 -20.82
C ASP A 302 -20.54 -4.22 -19.93
N PHE A 303 -20.48 -3.96 -18.62
CA PHE A 303 -20.05 -4.93 -17.61
C PHE A 303 -20.52 -4.55 -16.21
N GLU A 304 -20.41 -5.50 -15.28
CA GLU A 304 -20.64 -5.30 -13.84
C GLU A 304 -19.46 -5.85 -13.05
N SER A 305 -18.90 -5.05 -12.14
CA SER A 305 -17.78 -5.39 -11.28
C SER A 305 -18.13 -5.10 -9.83
N VAL A 306 -17.58 -5.91 -8.91
CA VAL A 306 -17.83 -5.76 -7.48
C VAL A 306 -16.52 -5.47 -6.76
N TYR A 307 -16.51 -4.40 -5.97
CA TYR A 307 -15.38 -3.94 -5.19
C TYR A 307 -15.60 -4.25 -3.71
N SER A 308 -14.56 -4.76 -3.04
CA SER A 308 -14.50 -4.68 -1.59
C SER A 308 -14.08 -3.27 -1.17
N ILE A 309 -14.69 -2.75 -0.10
CA ILE A 309 -14.33 -1.44 0.44
C ILE A 309 -13.24 -1.47 1.50
N HIS A 310 -12.85 -2.68 1.94
CA HIS A 310 -11.84 -2.88 2.97
C HIS A 310 -10.44 -2.56 2.47
N ASP A 311 -9.56 -2.20 3.41
CA ASP A 311 -8.15 -2.00 3.11
C ASP A 311 -7.50 -3.33 2.64
N ARG A 312 -7.87 -4.43 3.30
CA ARG A 312 -7.29 -5.76 3.07
C ARG A 312 -7.97 -6.47 1.89
N PRO A 313 -7.20 -7.19 1.05
CA PRO A 313 -7.76 -8.08 0.04
C PRO A 313 -8.56 -9.23 0.68
N THR A 314 -9.45 -9.86 -0.08
CA THR A 314 -10.44 -10.81 0.44
C THR A 314 -10.39 -12.19 -0.22
N ARG A 315 -9.74 -12.34 -1.37
CA ARG A 315 -9.76 -13.56 -2.20
C ARG A 315 -8.44 -14.30 -2.13
N LEU A 316 -8.18 -14.97 -1.01
CA LEU A 316 -7.11 -15.97 -0.94
C LEU A 316 -7.45 -17.18 -1.83
N MET A 317 -6.49 -17.64 -2.62
CA MET A 317 -6.59 -18.79 -3.51
C MET A 317 -5.35 -19.67 -3.36
N SER A 318 -5.54 -20.97 -3.08
CA SER A 318 -4.44 -21.94 -2.95
C SER A 318 -3.60 -22.03 -4.21
N HIS A 319 -2.36 -22.53 -4.07
CA HIS A 319 -1.49 -22.77 -5.22
C HIS A 319 -2.10 -23.79 -6.18
N ALA A 320 -2.64 -24.89 -5.66
CA ALA A 320 -3.27 -25.93 -6.47
C ALA A 320 -4.40 -25.35 -7.33
N HIS A 321 -5.35 -24.66 -6.69
CA HIS A 321 -6.47 -24.06 -7.40
C HIS A 321 -6.00 -23.02 -8.42
N ARG A 322 -5.06 -22.15 -8.04
CA ARG A 322 -4.51 -21.16 -8.99
C ARG A 322 -3.82 -21.83 -10.17
N SER A 323 -3.06 -22.90 -9.94
CA SER A 323 -2.33 -23.60 -10.99
C SER A 323 -3.29 -24.26 -11.97
N ASP A 324 -4.31 -24.96 -11.48
CA ASP A 324 -5.31 -25.61 -12.32
C ASP A 324 -6.03 -24.58 -13.19
N LEU A 325 -6.42 -23.43 -12.63
CA LEU A 325 -7.04 -22.35 -13.39
C LEU A 325 -6.11 -21.74 -14.44
N LEU A 326 -4.83 -21.55 -14.12
CA LEU A 326 -3.88 -21.00 -15.09
C LEU A 326 -3.60 -21.98 -16.23
N GLU A 327 -3.35 -23.25 -15.92
CA GLU A 327 -3.14 -24.32 -16.91
C GLU A 327 -4.36 -24.47 -17.83
N THR A 328 -5.55 -24.56 -17.23
CA THR A 328 -6.81 -24.63 -18.00
C THR A 328 -7.00 -23.41 -18.91
N ALA A 329 -6.67 -22.21 -18.43
CA ALA A 329 -6.76 -21.00 -19.24
C ALA A 329 -5.75 -20.96 -20.38
N ASP A 330 -4.53 -21.44 -20.15
CA ASP A 330 -3.44 -21.48 -21.14
C ASP A 330 -3.73 -22.51 -22.23
N ASP A 331 -4.37 -23.62 -21.90
CA ASP A 331 -4.85 -24.63 -22.86
C ASP A 331 -6.09 -24.17 -23.66
N GLY A 332 -6.67 -23.03 -23.29
CA GLY A 332 -7.88 -22.49 -23.93
C GLY A 332 -9.15 -23.27 -23.57
N GLU A 333 -9.10 -24.03 -22.48
CA GLU A 333 -10.20 -24.84 -21.95
C GLU A 333 -11.00 -24.07 -20.88
N TYR A 334 -12.05 -24.71 -20.37
CA TYR A 334 -12.86 -24.17 -19.28
C TYR A 334 -12.85 -25.09 -18.08
N PHE A 335 -12.58 -24.51 -16.91
CA PHE A 335 -12.52 -25.22 -15.64
C PHE A 335 -13.92 -25.71 -15.24
N ASP A 336 -14.02 -26.98 -14.88
CA ASP A 336 -15.25 -27.54 -14.33
C ASP A 336 -15.43 -27.06 -12.89
N ASP A 337 -16.40 -26.17 -12.68
CA ASP A 337 -16.72 -25.55 -11.38
C ASP A 337 -17.19 -26.57 -10.31
N LYS A 338 -17.44 -27.83 -10.70
CA LYS A 338 -17.74 -28.92 -9.77
C LYS A 338 -16.49 -29.61 -9.23
N THR A 339 -15.32 -29.33 -9.81
CA THR A 339 -14.05 -29.90 -9.37
C THR A 339 -13.74 -29.39 -7.98
N LEU A 340 -13.68 -30.31 -7.01
CA LEU A 340 -13.21 -29.99 -5.67
C LEU A 340 -11.69 -29.91 -5.72
N VAL A 341 -11.15 -28.74 -5.45
CA VAL A 341 -9.70 -28.59 -5.22
C VAL A 341 -9.44 -28.91 -3.76
N GLU A 342 -8.93 -30.11 -3.50
CA GLU A 342 -8.50 -30.49 -2.16
C GLU A 342 -7.31 -29.64 -1.71
N THR A 343 -7.44 -29.00 -0.55
CA THR A 343 -6.35 -28.25 0.10
C THR A 343 -5.99 -28.97 1.40
N HIS A 344 -4.78 -29.52 1.48
CA HIS A 344 -4.34 -30.32 2.64
C HIS A 344 -3.53 -29.51 3.68
N GLN A 345 -3.58 -28.17 3.64
CA GLN A 345 -2.81 -27.29 4.53
C GLN A 345 -3.67 -26.12 5.01
N ASP A 346 -3.59 -25.84 6.32
CA ASP A 346 -4.33 -24.77 7.00
C ASP A 346 -3.46 -23.53 7.30
N ASP A 347 -2.25 -23.45 6.71
CA ASP A 347 -1.33 -22.34 6.90
C ASP A 347 -0.98 -21.63 5.57
N TRP A 348 -0.20 -20.55 5.65
CA TRP A 348 0.18 -19.73 4.48
C TRP A 348 0.92 -20.48 3.37
N SER A 349 1.49 -21.66 3.64
CA SER A 349 2.19 -22.49 2.64
C SER A 349 1.25 -23.08 1.59
N VAL A 350 -0.06 -23.18 1.87
CA VAL A 350 -1.11 -23.62 0.92
C VAL A 350 -1.19 -22.76 -0.34
N MET A 351 -0.68 -21.52 -0.25
CA MET A 351 -0.67 -20.53 -1.32
C MET A 351 0.52 -20.72 -2.28
N CYS A 352 1.43 -21.63 -1.95
CA CYS A 352 2.72 -21.74 -2.58
C CYS A 352 2.97 -23.12 -3.17
N GLY A 353 3.79 -23.19 -4.23
CA GLY A 353 4.12 -24.45 -4.88
C GLY A 353 4.99 -25.35 -4.00
N PRO A 354 4.99 -26.67 -4.25
CA PRO A 354 5.70 -27.64 -3.39
C PRO A 354 7.22 -27.41 -3.35
N MET A 355 7.81 -26.83 -4.40
CA MET A 355 9.26 -26.59 -4.52
C MET A 355 9.69 -25.19 -4.06
N THR A 356 8.79 -24.41 -3.46
CA THR A 356 9.09 -23.06 -2.98
C THR A 356 9.72 -23.08 -1.60
N ASN A 357 10.46 -22.03 -1.24
CA ASN A 357 11.21 -21.96 0.01
C ASN A 357 10.33 -22.18 1.24
N ILE A 358 9.07 -21.69 1.22
CA ILE A 358 8.11 -21.92 2.32
C ILE A 358 7.77 -23.40 2.51
N ASN A 359 7.65 -24.19 1.44
CA ASN A 359 7.30 -25.61 1.48
C ASN A 359 8.52 -26.53 1.64
N THR A 360 9.71 -26.10 1.23
CA THR A 360 10.94 -26.91 1.32
C THR A 360 11.75 -26.63 2.59
N ALA A 361 11.80 -25.38 3.06
CA ALA A 361 12.60 -24.95 4.20
C ALA A 361 11.76 -24.49 5.41
N GLY A 362 10.43 -24.38 5.23
CA GLY A 362 9.49 -24.01 6.28
C GLY A 362 9.55 -22.54 6.68
N PHE A 363 8.93 -22.26 7.83
CA PHE A 363 8.85 -20.92 8.40
C PHE A 363 10.06 -20.63 9.30
N SER A 364 10.78 -19.53 9.03
CA SER A 364 11.89 -19.11 9.90
C SER A 364 11.86 -17.61 10.18
N LYS A 365 11.89 -17.27 11.48
CA LYS A 365 12.15 -15.91 11.96
C LYS A 365 13.63 -15.53 11.93
N LYS A 366 14.53 -16.47 11.59
CA LYS A 366 15.97 -16.22 11.70
C LYS A 366 16.39 -15.18 10.66
N ILE A 367 16.58 -13.96 11.13
CA ILE A 367 17.16 -12.89 10.33
C ILE A 367 18.62 -13.28 10.07
N SER A 368 18.98 -13.37 8.80
CA SER A 368 20.36 -13.67 8.40
C SER A 368 21.27 -12.53 8.84
N SER A 369 22.43 -12.87 9.41
CA SER A 369 23.48 -11.89 9.68
C SER A 369 24.24 -11.46 8.42
N ALA A 370 24.04 -12.18 7.30
CA ALA A 370 24.65 -11.85 6.03
C ALA A 370 24.03 -10.59 5.43
N LYS A 371 24.89 -9.70 4.92
CA LYS A 371 24.46 -8.44 4.30
C LYS A 371 23.77 -8.71 2.97
N SER A 372 22.62 -8.07 2.77
CA SER A 372 21.80 -8.23 1.58
C SER A 372 20.87 -7.03 1.38
N PHE A 373 20.43 -6.81 0.15
CA PHE A 373 19.53 -5.72 -0.23
C PHE A 373 18.48 -6.22 -1.22
N ILE A 374 17.33 -5.58 -1.28
CA ILE A 374 16.33 -5.88 -2.32
C ILE A 374 16.83 -5.33 -3.66
N TYR A 375 16.94 -6.17 -4.71
CA TYR A 375 17.11 -5.68 -6.09
C TYR A 375 15.81 -5.73 -6.90
N SER A 376 14.89 -6.65 -6.56
CA SER A 376 13.55 -6.72 -7.14
C SER A 376 12.52 -6.76 -6.04
N HIS A 377 11.80 -5.65 -5.86
CA HIS A 377 10.82 -5.51 -4.79
C HIS A 377 9.64 -6.47 -4.99
N SER A 378 9.17 -6.64 -6.23
CA SER A 378 8.05 -7.54 -6.53
C SER A 378 8.31 -8.99 -6.14
N ILE A 379 9.54 -9.47 -6.31
CA ILE A 379 9.94 -10.81 -5.85
C ILE A 379 10.13 -10.82 -4.32
N ALA A 380 10.70 -9.76 -3.75
CA ALA A 380 10.90 -9.64 -2.30
C ALA A 380 9.61 -9.59 -1.47
N MET A 381 8.47 -9.25 -2.09
CA MET A 381 7.13 -9.23 -1.48
C MET A 381 6.47 -10.63 -1.42
N ASP A 382 7.00 -11.62 -2.11
CA ASP A 382 6.40 -12.95 -2.23
C ASP A 382 6.73 -13.86 -1.04
N ILE A 383 5.68 -14.34 -0.34
CA ILE A 383 5.82 -15.24 0.82
C ILE A 383 6.32 -16.63 0.43
N CYS A 384 6.10 -17.06 -0.82
CA CYS A 384 6.57 -18.36 -1.28
C CYS A 384 8.09 -18.38 -1.43
N THR A 385 8.63 -17.24 -1.84
CA THR A 385 10.07 -16.99 -1.96
C THR A 385 10.69 -16.60 -0.61
N HIS A 386 10.02 -15.75 0.18
CA HIS A 386 10.49 -15.22 1.47
C HIS A 386 9.53 -15.57 2.62
N PRO A 387 9.58 -16.81 3.15
CA PRO A 387 8.63 -17.27 4.17
C PRO A 387 8.72 -16.52 5.51
N SER A 388 9.82 -15.82 5.79
CA SER A 388 9.94 -15.00 7.01
C SER A 388 8.91 -13.87 7.06
N LEU A 389 8.37 -13.43 5.91
CA LEU A 389 7.33 -12.41 5.83
C LEU A 389 6.08 -12.81 6.61
N THR A 390 5.70 -14.09 6.61
CA THR A 390 4.50 -14.57 7.32
C THR A 390 4.61 -14.40 8.83
N LEU A 391 5.83 -14.27 9.32
CA LEU A 391 6.19 -14.13 10.73
C LEU A 391 6.60 -12.71 11.12
N LEU A 392 6.67 -11.78 10.17
CA LEU A 392 7.15 -10.40 10.40
C LEU A 392 6.16 -9.32 9.96
N HIS A 393 5.22 -9.64 9.06
CA HIS A 393 4.25 -8.67 8.55
C HIS A 393 2.86 -8.89 9.13
N GLY A 394 2.20 -7.80 9.51
CA GLY A 394 0.91 -7.86 10.20
C GLY A 394 -0.21 -8.43 9.32
N ALA A 395 -0.14 -8.22 8.01
CA ALA A 395 -1.05 -8.83 7.02
C ALA A 395 -1.10 -10.37 7.10
N PHE A 396 0.01 -11.01 7.51
CA PHE A 396 0.10 -12.46 7.61
C PHE A 396 0.00 -12.96 9.05
N ILE A 397 0.70 -12.32 10.00
CA ILE A 397 0.69 -12.70 11.43
C ILE A 397 -0.73 -12.61 12.01
N SER A 398 -1.49 -11.57 11.64
CA SER A 398 -2.89 -11.40 12.07
C SER A 398 -3.90 -11.86 11.02
N GLY A 399 -3.43 -12.36 9.88
CA GLY A 399 -4.28 -12.82 8.79
C GLY A 399 -4.67 -14.28 8.99
N ASN A 400 -5.76 -14.65 8.33
CA ASN A 400 -6.21 -16.03 8.28
C ASN A 400 -5.95 -16.57 6.85
N PRO A 401 -5.17 -17.66 6.68
CA PRO A 401 -4.86 -18.24 5.37
C PRO A 401 -6.04 -18.99 4.72
N ASN A 402 -7.27 -18.88 5.23
CA ASN A 402 -8.47 -19.50 4.68
C ASN A 402 -8.66 -19.21 3.18
N THR A 403 -8.35 -20.21 2.36
CA THR A 403 -8.51 -20.15 0.92
C THR A 403 -9.98 -20.22 0.52
N GLN A 404 -10.32 -19.47 -0.51
CA GLN A 404 -11.65 -19.50 -1.09
C GLN A 404 -11.75 -20.68 -2.07
N PRO A 405 -12.70 -21.62 -1.87
CA PRO A 405 -12.86 -22.76 -2.77
C PRO A 405 -13.39 -22.32 -4.14
N LYS A 406 -14.11 -21.19 -4.20
CA LYS A 406 -14.69 -20.64 -5.42
C LYS A 406 -13.99 -19.34 -5.84
N ALA A 407 -13.58 -19.26 -7.10
CA ALA A 407 -12.91 -18.09 -7.66
C ALA A 407 -13.91 -16.97 -8.03
N ILE A 408 -14.32 -16.16 -7.05
CA ILE A 408 -15.21 -15.01 -7.30
C ILE A 408 -14.36 -13.77 -7.62
N PRO A 409 -14.57 -13.10 -8.79
CA PRO A 409 -13.86 -11.87 -9.11
C PRO A 409 -14.31 -10.74 -8.18
N ILE A 410 -13.40 -10.24 -7.35
CA ILE A 410 -13.60 -9.07 -6.49
C ILE A 410 -12.44 -8.11 -6.71
N PHE A 411 -12.75 -6.82 -6.77
CA PHE A 411 -11.75 -5.78 -6.88
C PHE A 411 -11.34 -5.30 -5.49
N SER A 412 -10.06 -5.01 -5.31
CA SER A 412 -9.49 -4.45 -4.08
C SER A 412 -8.44 -3.39 -4.41
N LEU A 413 -8.25 -2.43 -3.50
CA LEU A 413 -7.35 -1.29 -3.74
C LEU A 413 -5.86 -1.65 -3.57
N SER A 414 -5.58 -2.76 -2.90
CA SER A 414 -4.25 -3.39 -2.86
C SER A 414 -4.39 -4.88 -2.60
N LYS A 415 -3.31 -5.64 -2.79
CA LYS A 415 -3.28 -7.06 -2.44
C LYS A 415 -1.88 -7.56 -2.16
N THR A 416 -1.73 -8.78 -1.66
CA THR A 416 -0.44 -9.49 -1.67
C THR A 416 -0.37 -10.44 -2.87
N PRO A 417 0.82 -10.93 -3.28
CA PRO A 417 0.94 -11.91 -4.37
C PRO A 417 0.08 -13.18 -4.20
N ALA A 418 -0.27 -13.51 -2.95
CA ALA A 418 -1.09 -14.67 -2.62
C ALA A 418 -2.58 -14.49 -3.03
N HIS A 419 -3.07 -13.26 -3.12
CA HIS A 419 -4.48 -12.96 -3.35
C HIS A 419 -4.86 -12.92 -4.84
N ALA A 420 -6.07 -13.39 -5.14
CA ALA A 420 -6.68 -13.39 -6.47
C ALA A 420 -7.57 -12.16 -6.73
N ASP A 421 -7.70 -11.24 -5.76
CA ASP A 421 -8.39 -9.97 -5.98
C ASP A 421 -7.80 -9.22 -7.18
N ILE A 422 -8.66 -8.49 -7.90
CA ILE A 422 -8.28 -7.67 -9.05
C ILE A 422 -7.94 -6.26 -8.54
N LEU A 423 -6.76 -5.74 -8.90
CA LEU A 423 -6.32 -4.44 -8.39
C LEU A 423 -7.09 -3.28 -9.02
N GLY A 424 -7.87 -2.58 -8.19
CA GLY A 424 -8.33 -1.22 -8.43
C GLY A 424 -7.27 -0.17 -8.08
N ILE A 425 -7.67 1.10 -8.07
CA ILE A 425 -6.73 2.20 -7.77
C ILE A 425 -7.06 2.84 -6.42
N PRO A 426 -6.13 2.81 -5.45
CA PRO A 426 -6.31 3.56 -4.22
C PRO A 426 -6.19 5.07 -4.47
N THR A 427 -7.16 5.83 -3.97
CA THR A 427 -7.21 7.31 -4.06
C THR A 427 -7.16 7.99 -2.70
N ASP A 428 -7.06 7.21 -1.62
CA ASP A 428 -6.82 7.68 -0.26
C ASP A 428 -5.51 8.50 -0.23
N TYR A 429 -5.58 9.73 0.31
CA TYR A 429 -4.46 10.70 0.33
C TYR A 429 -3.80 10.98 -1.03
N TRP A 430 -4.47 10.65 -2.14
CA TRP A 430 -4.01 11.11 -3.44
C TRP A 430 -4.17 12.63 -3.53
N GLU A 431 -3.14 13.29 -4.05
CA GLU A 431 -3.10 14.73 -4.23
C GLU A 431 -2.70 15.05 -5.67
N SER A 432 -3.33 16.08 -6.23
CA SER A 432 -3.00 16.57 -7.56
C SER A 432 -1.55 17.04 -7.63
N THR A 433 -0.95 16.89 -8.80
CA THR A 433 0.46 17.22 -9.07
C THR A 433 0.71 18.72 -9.26
N SER A 434 -0.24 19.58 -8.88
CA SER A 434 -0.07 21.04 -8.85
C SER A 434 1.08 21.38 -7.89
N GLU A 435 1.94 22.34 -8.27
CA GLU A 435 3.09 22.79 -7.48
C GLU A 435 2.71 22.91 -5.99
N ASP A 436 3.26 22.01 -5.16
CA ASP A 436 3.06 22.10 -3.72
C ASP A 436 3.84 23.33 -3.25
N PRO A 437 3.18 24.38 -2.73
CA PRO A 437 3.86 25.58 -2.24
C PRO A 437 4.80 25.28 -1.05
N LEU A 438 4.75 24.06 -0.51
CA LEU A 438 5.57 23.57 0.59
C LEU A 438 6.74 22.71 0.12
N LEU A 439 6.95 22.58 -1.20
CA LEU A 439 8.08 21.84 -1.76
C LEU A 439 9.40 22.57 -1.45
N GLU A 440 10.25 21.93 -0.65
CA GLU A 440 11.57 22.43 -0.30
C GLU A 440 12.66 21.78 -1.17
N PRO A 441 13.58 22.56 -1.78
CA PRO A 441 14.70 22.00 -2.51
C PRO A 441 15.59 21.18 -1.56
N TRP A 442 16.27 20.14 -2.08
CA TRP A 442 17.06 19.21 -1.27
C TRP A 442 18.05 19.89 -0.30
N SER A 443 18.69 20.99 -0.74
CA SER A 443 19.64 21.75 0.06
C SER A 443 19.00 22.57 1.20
N ALA A 444 17.71 22.88 1.12
CA ALA A 444 16.96 23.61 2.15
C ALA A 444 16.36 22.69 3.22
N LYS A 445 16.29 21.38 2.96
CA LYS A 445 15.79 20.39 3.94
C LYS A 445 16.72 20.34 5.16
N THR A 446 16.16 20.70 6.31
CA THR A 446 16.93 20.96 7.54
C THR A 446 17.14 19.72 8.40
N ASP A 447 16.28 18.70 8.29
CA ASP A 447 16.40 17.48 9.09
C ASP A 447 16.92 16.31 8.23
N ALA A 448 18.09 15.80 8.59
CA ALA A 448 18.75 14.67 7.94
C ALA A 448 18.47 13.32 8.64
N ARG A 449 17.53 13.25 9.57
CA ARG A 449 17.08 11.98 10.18
C ARG A 449 16.06 11.29 9.28
N LEU A 450 16.02 9.96 9.35
CA LEU A 450 14.94 9.16 8.76
C LEU A 450 13.70 9.26 9.63
N VAL A 451 12.64 9.88 9.11
CA VAL A 451 11.39 10.05 9.86
C VAL A 451 10.35 9.01 9.50
N TRP A 452 9.66 8.52 10.53
CA TRP A 452 8.40 7.80 10.41
C TRP A 452 7.46 8.18 11.55
N ARG A 453 6.21 8.48 11.20
CA ARG A 453 5.07 8.63 12.11
C ARG A 453 3.89 7.85 11.58
N GLY A 454 3.44 6.87 12.34
CA GLY A 454 2.23 6.12 12.02
C GLY A 454 1.58 5.56 13.27
N LYS A 455 0.28 5.34 13.21
CA LYS A 455 -0.40 4.56 14.26
C LYS A 455 0.06 3.11 14.20
N ASN A 456 -0.14 2.36 15.29
CA ASN A 456 0.18 0.94 15.38
C ASN A 456 -0.84 0.06 14.62
N THR A 457 -1.26 0.48 13.42
CA THR A 457 -2.10 -0.34 12.55
C THR A 457 -1.31 -1.50 11.96
N GLY A 458 -1.94 -2.32 11.12
CA GLY A 458 -1.29 -3.42 10.43
C GLY A 458 -1.69 -4.80 10.93
N GLY A 459 -2.44 -4.86 12.02
CA GLY A 459 -2.96 -6.10 12.56
C GLY A 459 -3.65 -5.91 13.89
N GLN A 460 -4.40 -6.94 14.29
CA GLN A 460 -4.98 -7.03 15.63
C GLN A 460 -3.88 -7.42 16.64
N HIS A 461 -3.85 -6.77 17.80
CA HIS A 461 -2.88 -7.02 18.86
C HIS A 461 -3.57 -7.66 20.06
N SER A 462 -3.32 -8.95 20.27
CA SER A 462 -3.89 -9.74 21.38
C SER A 462 -2.92 -10.83 21.80
N ASN A 463 -3.16 -11.46 22.96
CA ASN A 463 -2.34 -12.58 23.45
C ASN A 463 -2.33 -13.80 22.52
N ALA A 464 -3.28 -13.91 21.59
CA ALA A 464 -3.34 -14.99 20.60
C ALA A 464 -2.42 -14.76 19.40
N ILE A 465 -1.84 -13.56 19.27
CA ILE A 465 -1.10 -13.12 18.08
C ILE A 465 0.29 -12.64 18.51
N ASP A 466 1.34 -13.03 17.78
CA ASP A 466 2.70 -12.50 18.01
C ASP A 466 2.84 -11.07 17.46
N TRP A 467 2.12 -10.15 18.07
CA TRP A 467 1.99 -8.77 17.62
C TRP A 467 3.29 -7.97 17.75
N LYS A 468 4.22 -8.38 18.63
CA LYS A 468 5.53 -7.73 18.81
C LYS A 468 6.44 -7.91 17.59
N SER A 469 6.26 -8.99 16.84
CA SER A 469 7.02 -9.25 15.61
C SER A 469 6.51 -8.44 14.40
N MET A 470 5.31 -7.84 14.48
CA MET A 470 4.72 -7.09 13.38
C MET A 470 5.55 -5.84 13.02
N HIS A 471 5.75 -5.65 11.71
CA HIS A 471 6.48 -4.55 11.10
C HIS A 471 6.25 -3.14 11.71
N ARG A 472 5.01 -2.75 12.04
CA ARG A 472 4.69 -1.41 12.61
C ARG A 472 5.08 -1.21 14.07
N LEU A 473 5.21 -2.28 14.86
CA LEU A 473 5.66 -2.19 16.25
C LEU A 473 7.14 -2.52 16.39
N ARG A 474 7.64 -3.48 15.62
CA ARG A 474 9.06 -3.82 15.62
C ARG A 474 9.92 -2.62 15.21
N LEU A 475 9.45 -1.78 14.28
CA LEU A 475 10.16 -0.59 13.83
C LEU A 475 10.43 0.44 14.96
N PRO A 476 9.42 1.01 15.65
CA PRO A 476 9.69 1.90 16.79
C PRO A 476 10.36 1.17 17.96
N GLY A 477 10.17 -0.15 18.09
CA GLY A 477 10.89 -0.97 19.07
C GLY A 477 12.40 -0.99 18.85
N MET A 478 12.86 -1.18 17.62
CA MET A 478 14.29 -1.19 17.26
C MET A 478 14.92 0.21 17.14
N ALA A 479 14.08 1.24 17.02
CA ALA A 479 14.51 2.63 16.85
C ALA A 479 14.65 3.41 18.18
N LYS A 480 14.56 2.71 19.33
CA LYS A 480 14.72 3.35 20.65
C LYS A 480 16.12 3.92 20.82
N HIS A 481 16.22 5.08 21.48
CA HIS A 481 17.48 5.79 21.69
C HIS A 481 18.40 5.11 22.72
N ASP A 482 17.86 4.23 23.56
CA ASP A 482 18.57 3.45 24.58
C ASP A 482 18.70 1.97 24.19
N ASP A 483 18.38 1.60 22.95
CA ASP A 483 18.48 0.21 22.47
C ASP A 483 19.92 -0.33 22.65
N PRO A 484 20.13 -1.37 23.46
CA PRO A 484 21.45 -1.92 23.75
C PRO A 484 21.98 -2.85 22.64
N THR A 485 21.16 -3.16 21.63
CA THR A 485 21.47 -4.12 20.57
C THR A 485 22.70 -3.70 19.79
N MET A 486 23.61 -4.66 19.59
CA MET A 486 24.79 -4.47 18.74
C MET A 486 24.44 -4.82 17.30
N VAL A 487 24.59 -3.85 16.40
CA VAL A 487 24.35 -4.02 14.96
C VAL A 487 25.68 -3.92 14.22
N ASN A 488 25.87 -4.81 13.25
CA ASN A 488 26.95 -4.68 12.27
C ASN A 488 26.46 -3.76 11.16
N VAL A 489 27.20 -2.72 10.80
CA VAL A 489 26.83 -1.77 9.76
C VAL A 489 27.99 -1.59 8.79
N MET A 490 27.71 -1.58 7.50
CA MET A 490 28.70 -1.26 6.47
C MET A 490 29.04 0.23 6.54
N SER A 491 30.33 0.55 6.45
CA SER A 491 30.77 1.95 6.40
C SER A 491 30.34 2.62 5.10
N SER A 492 30.17 3.94 5.14
CA SER A 492 29.96 4.75 3.94
C SER A 492 31.10 4.53 2.93
N PRO A 493 30.82 4.45 1.63
CA PRO A 493 31.84 4.32 0.59
C PRO A 493 32.79 5.53 0.53
N LYS A 494 32.43 6.68 1.08
CA LYS A 494 33.35 7.83 1.17
C LYS A 494 34.41 7.65 2.27
N MET A 495 34.17 6.79 3.27
CA MET A 495 35.18 6.46 4.28
C MET A 495 36.42 5.81 3.65
N SER A 496 36.25 4.92 2.68
CA SER A 496 37.38 4.25 2.03
C SER A 496 38.21 5.17 1.15
N SER A 497 37.58 6.19 0.55
CA SER A 497 38.30 7.24 -0.18
C SER A 497 39.26 8.05 0.70
N TYR A 498 38.95 8.20 2.00
CA TYR A 498 39.84 8.82 2.98
C TYR A 498 41.00 7.92 3.43
N MET A 499 40.86 6.59 3.34
CA MET A 499 41.87 5.63 3.81
C MET A 499 42.88 5.21 2.74
N GLY A 500 42.70 5.61 1.47
CA GLY A 500 43.67 5.37 0.38
C GLY A 500 43.96 3.89 0.09
N ALA A 501 43.14 2.97 0.59
CA ALA A 501 43.37 1.53 0.53
C ALA A 501 42.21 0.82 -0.19
N ASP A 502 42.52 -0.29 -0.87
CA ASP A 502 41.55 -1.29 -1.38
C ASP A 502 40.89 -2.04 -0.21
N LEU A 503 40.24 -1.30 0.68
CA LEU A 503 39.56 -1.83 1.86
C LEU A 503 38.38 -2.68 1.40
N LYS A 504 38.33 -3.94 1.84
CA LYS A 504 37.20 -4.84 1.55
C LYS A 504 36.00 -4.47 2.40
N LEU A 505 34.81 -4.75 1.90
CA LEU A 505 33.56 -4.46 2.62
C LEU A 505 33.54 -5.06 4.03
N LYS A 506 33.97 -6.32 4.21
CA LYS A 506 34.06 -6.96 5.53
C LYS A 506 34.92 -6.18 6.53
N ASP A 507 36.02 -5.59 6.07
CA ASP A 507 37.01 -4.92 6.90
C ASP A 507 36.55 -3.47 7.22
N SER A 508 35.59 -2.97 6.45
CA SER A 508 34.92 -1.68 6.69
C SER A 508 33.69 -1.77 7.60
N MET A 509 33.22 -2.97 7.94
CA MET A 509 32.04 -3.12 8.79
C MET A 509 32.35 -2.73 10.23
N LYS A 510 31.49 -1.89 10.81
CA LYS A 510 31.57 -1.48 12.22
C LYS A 510 30.49 -2.18 13.02
N ARG A 511 30.84 -2.65 14.22
CA ARG A 511 29.87 -3.15 15.19
C ARG A 511 29.55 -2.03 16.18
N VAL A 512 28.32 -1.51 16.14
CA VAL A 512 27.89 -0.33 16.90
C VAL A 512 26.64 -0.62 17.72
N LYS A 513 26.42 0.15 18.79
CA LYS A 513 25.15 0.11 19.53
C LYS A 513 24.06 0.84 18.74
N ALA A 514 22.88 0.23 18.63
CA ALA A 514 21.75 0.79 17.91
C ALA A 514 21.26 2.11 18.54
N GLY A 515 21.08 2.19 19.86
CA GLY A 515 20.53 3.36 20.55
C GLY A 515 21.21 4.70 20.21
N PRO A 516 22.55 4.82 20.36
CA PRO A 516 23.27 6.03 19.95
C PRO A 516 23.12 6.38 18.47
N MET A 517 23.02 5.37 17.60
CA MET A 517 22.82 5.56 16.16
C MET A 517 21.41 6.07 15.88
N ASN A 518 20.38 5.45 16.48
CA ASN A 518 18.98 5.86 16.41
C ASN A 518 18.81 7.32 16.81
N LYS A 519 19.38 7.71 17.96
CA LYS A 519 19.33 9.08 18.47
C LYS A 519 19.87 10.12 17.46
N ARG A 520 20.84 9.75 16.62
CA ARG A 520 21.44 10.65 15.62
C ARG A 520 20.77 10.58 14.26
N MET A 521 20.29 9.41 13.86
CA MET A 521 19.96 9.09 12.46
C MET A 521 18.46 8.91 12.22
N THR A 522 17.65 8.70 13.25
CA THR A 522 16.24 8.36 13.09
C THR A 522 15.35 9.29 13.89
N ASP A 523 14.15 9.49 13.39
CA ASP A 523 13.02 10.06 14.10
C ASP A 523 11.80 9.15 13.88
N ILE A 524 11.77 8.03 14.61
CA ILE A 524 10.78 6.96 14.40
C ILE A 524 9.99 6.78 15.69
N ALA A 525 8.67 6.93 15.58
CA ALA A 525 7.76 6.76 16.70
C ALA A 525 6.35 6.44 16.22
N LEU A 526 5.55 5.85 17.12
CA LEU A 526 4.11 5.81 16.94
C LEU A 526 3.55 7.23 16.99
N SER A 527 2.57 7.51 16.14
CA SER A 527 1.98 8.84 16.05
C SER A 527 0.94 9.04 17.15
N LEU A 528 1.03 10.17 17.85
CA LEU A 528 -0.11 10.77 18.55
C LEU A 528 -1.15 11.28 17.53
N ASP A 529 -2.36 11.58 18.00
CA ASP A 529 -3.39 12.19 17.16
C ASP A 529 -3.00 13.62 16.73
N GLU A 530 -3.46 14.00 15.54
CA GLU A 530 -3.03 15.22 14.85
C GLU A 530 -3.40 16.52 15.57
N TYR A 531 -4.49 16.51 16.36
CA TYR A 531 -5.14 17.72 16.86
C TYR A 531 -5.23 17.85 18.38
N LEU A 532 -4.64 16.94 19.15
CA LEU A 532 -4.78 16.97 20.60
C LEU A 532 -3.45 16.65 21.30
N ASP A 533 -3.18 17.37 22.39
CA ASP A 533 -2.27 16.92 23.46
C ASP A 533 -2.92 15.75 24.22
N THR A 534 -3.42 14.75 23.49
CA THR A 534 -3.98 13.53 24.05
C THR A 534 -2.86 12.61 24.53
N PRO A 535 -3.11 11.84 25.60
CA PRO A 535 -2.19 10.78 25.99
C PRO A 535 -2.00 9.78 24.83
N PRO A 536 -0.85 9.09 24.77
CA PRO A 536 -0.63 8.00 23.83
C PRO A 536 -1.80 7.01 23.79
N GLU A 537 -2.45 6.89 22.64
CA GLU A 537 -3.51 5.93 22.41
C GLU A 537 -3.07 4.90 21.36
N ALA A 538 -2.88 3.66 21.82
CA ALA A 538 -2.70 2.53 20.94
C ALA A 538 -4.06 2.04 20.42
N ILE A 539 -4.13 1.69 19.14
CA ILE A 539 -5.35 1.23 18.47
C ILE A 539 -5.21 -0.22 17.98
N GLN A 540 -6.31 -0.85 17.52
CA GLN A 540 -6.31 -2.24 17.05
C GLN A 540 -5.70 -3.24 18.05
N CYS A 541 -5.85 -2.97 19.35
CA CYS A 541 -5.30 -3.77 20.44
C CYS A 541 -6.41 -4.16 21.42
N ASN A 542 -6.21 -5.27 22.11
CA ASN A 542 -7.16 -5.72 23.11
C ASN A 542 -6.98 -4.94 24.42
N VAL A 543 -7.99 -4.14 24.79
CA VAL A 543 -7.99 -3.32 26.00
C VAL A 543 -8.10 -4.18 27.27
N GLU A 544 -8.97 -5.19 27.25
CA GLU A 544 -9.21 -6.07 28.40
C GLU A 544 -7.97 -6.89 28.79
N GLN A 545 -7.15 -7.26 27.79
CA GLN A 545 -5.88 -7.96 27.98
C GLN A 545 -4.73 -7.01 28.37
N GLY A 546 -4.98 -5.69 28.48
CA GLY A 546 -3.96 -4.70 28.80
C GLY A 546 -2.96 -4.39 27.68
N ILE A 547 -3.18 -4.93 26.47
CA ILE A 547 -2.23 -4.81 25.34
C ILE A 547 -2.12 -3.36 24.86
N CYS A 548 -3.22 -2.61 24.83
CA CYS A 548 -3.18 -1.20 24.47
C CYS A 548 -2.32 -0.39 25.45
N ALA A 549 -2.45 -0.66 26.76
CA ALA A 549 -1.62 -0.02 27.77
C ALA A 549 -0.16 -0.46 27.67
N GLU A 550 0.12 -1.73 27.36
CA GLU A 550 1.47 -2.22 27.12
C GLU A 550 2.14 -1.49 25.95
N ILE A 551 1.42 -1.29 24.84
CA ILE A 551 1.94 -0.55 23.69
C ILE A 551 2.20 0.91 24.06
N ALA A 552 1.21 1.58 24.68
CA ALA A 552 1.30 2.98 25.08
C ALA A 552 2.47 3.26 26.03
N ASN A 553 2.80 2.33 26.92
CA ASN A 553 3.85 2.50 27.93
C ASN A 553 5.25 2.09 27.45
N ASN A 554 5.36 1.17 26.49
CA ASN A 554 6.65 0.55 26.13
C ASN A 554 7.19 0.97 24.77
N TYR A 555 6.43 1.70 23.95
CA TYR A 555 6.87 2.17 22.63
C TYR A 555 6.96 3.70 22.60
N PRO A 556 7.89 4.26 21.82
CA PRO A 556 7.97 5.70 21.66
C PRO A 556 6.75 6.22 20.92
N PHE A 557 6.10 7.22 21.50
CA PHE A 557 5.09 8.05 20.84
C PHE A 557 5.63 9.45 20.61
N ALA A 558 5.27 10.05 19.49
CA ALA A 558 5.62 11.43 19.19
C ALA A 558 4.52 12.11 18.39
N THR A 559 4.54 13.44 18.37
CA THR A 559 3.59 14.26 17.63
C THR A 559 3.56 13.86 16.16
N PHE A 560 2.34 13.87 15.61
CA PHE A 560 2.10 13.68 14.18
C PHE A 560 2.94 14.67 13.35
N VAL A 561 3.58 14.17 12.30
CA VAL A 561 4.26 15.02 11.32
C VAL A 561 3.21 15.52 10.34
N ARG A 562 2.90 16.81 10.43
CA ARG A 562 1.91 17.45 9.55
C ARG A 562 2.45 17.49 8.13
N LYS A 563 1.54 17.51 7.15
CA LYS A 563 1.88 17.61 5.73
C LYS A 563 2.88 18.74 5.44
N ARG A 564 2.70 19.90 6.05
CA ARG A 564 3.58 21.07 5.87
C ARG A 564 5.00 20.91 6.43
N ASP A 565 5.18 20.00 7.38
CA ASP A 565 6.45 19.79 8.07
C ASP A 565 7.22 18.61 7.44
N GLU A 566 6.53 17.68 6.76
CA GLU A 566 7.12 16.51 6.09
C GLU A 566 8.22 16.88 5.06
N PRO A 567 8.09 17.95 4.23
CA PRO A 567 9.12 18.37 3.29
C PRO A 567 10.43 18.85 3.93
N THR A 568 10.47 19.13 5.24
CA THR A 568 11.70 19.55 5.93
C THR A 568 12.70 18.40 6.12
N TYR A 569 12.25 17.15 6.04
CA TYR A 569 13.07 15.96 6.21
C TYR A 569 13.68 15.51 4.88
N LYS A 570 14.96 15.14 4.89
CA LYS A 570 15.63 14.54 3.73
C LYS A 570 15.19 13.10 3.46
N TYR A 571 14.85 12.34 4.50
CA TYR A 571 14.62 10.90 4.41
C TYR A 571 13.29 10.52 5.05
N LEU A 572 12.41 9.89 4.28
CA LEU A 572 11.08 9.43 4.74
C LEU A 572 11.02 7.91 4.66
N LEU A 573 10.46 7.27 5.68
CA LEU A 573 10.13 5.84 5.61
C LEU A 573 8.63 5.67 5.35
N ASP A 574 8.30 4.85 4.37
CA ASP A 574 6.95 4.40 4.02
C ASP A 574 6.83 2.90 4.34
N ILE A 575 5.89 2.54 5.22
CA ILE A 575 5.61 1.15 5.56
C ILE A 575 4.11 0.90 5.53
N ASP A 576 3.75 -0.31 5.12
CA ASP A 576 2.37 -0.81 5.07
C ASP A 576 1.61 -0.59 6.36
N GLY A 577 0.29 -0.39 6.26
CA GLY A 577 -0.64 -0.38 7.38
C GLY A 577 -1.36 -1.71 7.46
N ASN A 578 -2.69 -1.66 7.59
CA ASN A 578 -3.55 -2.85 7.44
C ASN A 578 -3.33 -3.53 6.08
N ALA A 579 -3.06 -2.70 5.07
CA ALA A 579 -2.69 -3.08 3.73
C ALA A 579 -1.67 -2.07 3.17
N TRP A 580 -1.82 -1.57 1.93
CA TRP A 580 -0.94 -0.55 1.36
C TRP A 580 -0.83 0.73 2.22
N SER A 581 0.26 1.45 2.03
CA SER A 581 0.42 2.79 2.61
C SER A 581 -0.08 3.85 1.63
N ALA A 582 -1.24 4.43 1.95
CA ALA A 582 -1.80 5.56 1.20
C ALA A 582 -0.93 6.82 1.22
N ARG A 583 0.13 6.89 2.05
CA ARG A 583 1.05 8.03 2.11
C ARG A 583 2.12 8.02 1.02
N PHE A 584 2.35 6.90 0.33
CA PHE A 584 3.51 6.75 -0.55
C PHE A 584 3.59 7.84 -1.63
N LYS A 585 2.47 8.14 -2.32
CA LYS A 585 2.43 9.23 -3.30
C LYS A 585 2.76 10.58 -2.67
N ARG A 586 2.13 10.91 -1.54
CA ARG A 586 2.35 12.17 -0.82
C ARG A 586 3.81 12.31 -0.40
N SER A 587 4.43 11.25 0.08
CA SER A 587 5.84 11.26 0.48
C SER A 587 6.79 11.43 -0.71
N LEU A 588 6.45 10.94 -1.91
CA LEU A 588 7.22 11.24 -3.13
C LEU A 588 7.12 12.74 -3.50
N ASN A 589 5.93 13.34 -3.31
CA ASN A 589 5.68 14.74 -3.62
C ASN A 589 6.44 15.73 -2.73
N THR A 590 7.05 15.29 -1.63
CA THR A 590 7.84 16.19 -0.77
C THR A 590 9.24 16.47 -1.32
N GLY A 591 9.68 15.78 -2.37
CA GLY A 591 11.07 15.84 -2.86
C GLY A 591 12.10 15.25 -1.89
N SER A 592 11.65 14.43 -0.93
CA SER A 592 12.50 13.70 0.01
C SER A 592 12.82 12.30 -0.51
N LEU A 593 13.91 11.69 -0.04
CA LEU A 593 14.22 10.31 -0.40
C LEU A 593 13.31 9.36 0.38
N VAL A 594 12.43 8.67 -0.34
CA VAL A 594 11.49 7.71 0.25
C VAL A 594 12.11 6.31 0.30
N PHE A 595 12.09 5.72 1.49
CA PHE A 595 12.44 4.34 1.80
C PHE A 595 11.12 3.57 1.90
N LYS A 596 10.91 2.53 1.10
CA LYS A 596 9.64 1.79 1.10
C LYS A 596 9.84 0.34 1.54
N SER A 597 9.12 -0.08 2.57
CA SER A 597 9.01 -1.47 3.01
C SER A 597 7.56 -1.93 2.88
N THR A 598 7.28 -2.83 1.94
CA THR A 598 5.92 -3.30 1.68
C THR A 598 5.88 -4.79 1.32
N VAL A 599 4.71 -5.41 1.50
CA VAL A 599 4.32 -6.71 0.93
C VAL A 599 3.11 -6.60 0.00
N HIS A 600 2.63 -5.37 -0.23
CA HIS A 600 1.44 -5.10 -1.01
C HIS A 600 1.80 -4.67 -2.43
N VAL A 601 1.12 -5.31 -3.38
CA VAL A 601 1.10 -4.95 -4.78
C VAL A 601 0.02 -3.90 -4.99
N GLU A 602 0.39 -2.81 -5.65
CA GLU A 602 -0.47 -1.71 -6.05
C GLU A 602 -0.39 -1.52 -7.58
N PHE A 603 -1.31 -0.73 -8.15
CA PHE A 603 -1.43 -0.55 -9.60
C PHE A 603 -0.17 0.01 -10.29
N TRP A 604 0.67 0.72 -9.53
CA TRP A 604 1.89 1.36 -10.04
C TRP A 604 3.13 0.45 -10.03
N ASN A 605 3.06 -0.76 -9.45
CA ASN A 605 4.23 -1.61 -9.18
C ASN A 605 5.10 -1.89 -10.42
N ASP A 606 4.50 -2.12 -11.59
CA ASP A 606 5.22 -2.40 -12.84
C ASP A 606 5.81 -1.12 -13.50
N ARG A 607 5.30 0.05 -13.09
CA ARG A 607 5.58 1.35 -13.72
C ARG A 607 6.66 2.13 -13.00
N ILE A 608 6.85 1.92 -11.70
CA ILE A 608 7.94 2.55 -10.92
C ILE A 608 9.22 1.69 -10.97
N GLN A 609 10.36 2.30 -10.64
CA GLN A 609 11.67 1.64 -10.60
C GLN A 609 12.35 1.82 -9.23
N PRO A 610 12.52 0.75 -8.44
CA PRO A 610 13.31 0.79 -7.21
C PRO A 610 14.78 1.18 -7.49
N TRP A 611 15.42 1.86 -6.54
CA TRP A 611 16.76 2.46 -6.63
C TRP A 611 16.92 3.62 -7.62
N LEU A 612 15.85 3.98 -8.33
CA LEU A 612 15.79 5.17 -9.18
C LEU A 612 14.77 6.19 -8.68
N HIS A 613 13.59 5.73 -8.25
CA HIS A 613 12.49 6.57 -7.78
C HIS A 613 12.23 6.48 -6.27
N TYR A 614 12.67 5.39 -5.64
CA TYR A 614 12.61 5.19 -4.18
C TYR A 614 13.61 4.09 -3.78
N VAL A 615 13.87 3.92 -2.49
CA VAL A 615 14.76 2.87 -1.97
C VAL A 615 13.94 1.75 -1.32
N PRO A 616 13.96 0.51 -1.83
CA PRO A 616 13.29 -0.62 -1.18
C PRO A 616 14.02 -1.03 0.10
N VAL A 617 13.27 -1.31 1.16
CA VAL A 617 13.78 -1.75 2.47
C VAL A 617 13.12 -3.09 2.82
N LYS A 618 13.89 -4.03 3.37
CA LYS A 618 13.35 -5.32 3.79
C LYS A 618 12.34 -5.15 4.92
N VAL A 619 11.31 -5.98 4.91
CA VAL A 619 10.31 -6.00 6.00
C VAL A 619 10.97 -6.26 7.35
N ASP A 620 12.04 -7.07 7.40
CA ASP A 620 12.83 -7.32 8.61
C ASP A 620 13.70 -6.13 9.06
N TYR A 621 13.79 -5.06 8.27
CA TYR A 621 14.62 -3.86 8.47
C TYR A 621 16.12 -4.14 8.63
N SER A 622 16.59 -5.32 8.24
CA SER A 622 17.99 -5.74 8.42
C SER A 622 18.98 -4.96 7.55
N ASP A 623 18.50 -4.32 6.48
CA ASP A 623 19.29 -3.48 5.58
C ASP A 623 19.14 -1.98 5.87
N LEU A 624 18.22 -1.57 6.74
CA LEU A 624 17.88 -0.16 6.97
C LEU A 624 19.08 0.69 7.39
N TYR A 625 19.86 0.22 8.37
CA TYR A 625 21.03 0.96 8.85
C TYR A 625 22.13 1.05 7.81
N ASP A 626 22.36 0.00 7.01
CA ASP A 626 23.35 0.02 5.95
C ASP A 626 22.98 1.02 4.85
N ILE A 627 21.70 1.05 4.47
CA ILE A 627 21.17 2.02 3.49
C ILE A 627 21.30 3.45 4.03
N LEU A 628 20.94 3.68 5.29
CA LEU A 628 21.06 5.00 5.90
C LEU A 628 22.51 5.46 5.97
N VAL A 629 23.44 4.61 6.41
CA VAL A 629 24.86 4.97 6.44
C VAL A 629 25.40 5.24 5.04
N PHE A 630 24.94 4.52 4.01
CA PHE A 630 25.33 4.78 2.63
C PHE A 630 24.90 6.18 2.15
N PHE A 631 23.63 6.56 2.32
CA PHE A 631 23.12 7.84 1.79
C PHE A 631 23.41 9.04 2.69
N ARG A 632 23.19 8.89 4.00
CA ARG A 632 23.29 9.96 4.99
C ARG A 632 24.69 10.04 5.61
N GLY A 633 25.32 8.90 5.85
CA GLY A 633 26.45 8.80 6.77
C GLY A 633 26.01 8.80 8.24
N ASP A 634 26.96 8.66 9.17
CA ASP A 634 26.69 8.53 10.62
C ASP A 634 27.08 9.78 11.45
N ASN A 635 27.51 10.86 10.78
CA ASN A 635 28.01 12.13 11.34
C ASN A 635 29.29 12.03 12.20
N GLU A 636 29.98 10.89 12.22
CA GLU A 636 31.36 10.80 12.71
C GLU A 636 32.35 11.43 11.69
N LYS A 637 33.56 11.81 12.12
CA LYS A 637 34.56 12.36 11.19
C LYS A 637 34.86 11.35 10.08
N GLY A 638 34.75 11.78 8.81
CA GLY A 638 35.08 10.97 7.64
C GLY A 638 33.96 10.04 7.14
N THR A 639 32.74 10.15 7.67
CA THR A 639 31.64 9.21 7.38
C THR A 639 30.53 9.76 6.50
N ASN A 640 30.79 10.86 5.79
CA ASN A 640 29.83 11.50 4.88
C ASN A 640 29.16 10.47 3.97
N GLY A 641 27.84 10.52 3.85
CA GLY A 641 27.11 9.66 2.93
C GLY A 641 27.12 10.15 1.48
N GLU A 642 26.43 9.42 0.62
CA GLU A 642 26.14 9.78 -0.75
C GLU A 642 24.94 10.72 -0.88
N ASP A 643 25.00 11.88 -0.22
CA ASP A 643 23.92 12.87 -0.18
C ASP A 643 23.47 13.33 -1.59
N THR A 644 24.42 13.48 -2.52
CA THR A 644 24.10 13.81 -3.93
C THR A 644 23.34 12.69 -4.63
N LEU A 645 23.64 11.42 -4.33
CA LEU A 645 22.89 10.29 -4.89
C LEU A 645 21.51 10.17 -4.24
N ALA A 646 21.40 10.48 -2.95
CA ALA A 646 20.12 10.55 -2.26
C ALA A 646 19.21 11.61 -2.89
N ALA A 647 19.74 12.80 -3.14
CA ALA A 647 19.03 13.89 -3.83
C ALA A 647 18.51 13.46 -5.20
N LYS A 648 19.32 12.73 -5.98
CA LYS A 648 18.93 12.25 -7.32
C LYS A 648 17.78 11.25 -7.29
N ILE A 649 17.76 10.32 -6.33
CA ILE A 649 16.64 9.37 -6.20
C ILE A 649 15.39 10.12 -5.72
N ALA A 650 15.53 11.06 -4.79
CA ALA A 650 14.42 11.88 -4.32
C ALA A 650 13.78 12.71 -5.45
N GLU A 651 14.60 13.36 -6.28
CA GLU A 651 14.17 14.07 -7.48
C GLU A 651 13.51 13.13 -8.50
N GLY A 652 14.09 11.95 -8.73
CA GLY A 652 13.49 10.92 -9.57
C GLY A 652 12.10 10.51 -9.09
N GLY A 653 11.95 10.26 -7.78
CA GLY A 653 10.67 9.90 -7.16
C GLY A 653 9.61 10.99 -7.29
N LEU A 654 9.98 12.24 -7.02
CA LEU A 654 9.13 13.41 -7.21
C LEU A 654 8.66 13.54 -8.66
N ASN A 655 9.61 13.51 -9.60
CA ASN A 655 9.30 13.61 -11.03
C ASN A 655 8.39 12.46 -11.48
N TRP A 656 8.66 11.23 -11.05
CA TRP A 656 7.83 10.08 -11.38
C TRP A 656 6.40 10.25 -10.84
N SER A 657 6.23 10.71 -9.59
CA SER A 657 4.88 10.97 -9.04
C SER A 657 4.11 12.04 -9.83
N HIS A 658 4.81 13.06 -10.34
CA HIS A 658 4.20 14.15 -11.11
C HIS A 658 3.86 13.77 -12.55
N THR A 659 4.54 12.78 -13.11
CA THR A 659 4.43 12.43 -14.54
C THR A 659 3.77 11.07 -14.80
N HIS A 660 3.75 10.17 -13.82
CA HIS A 660 3.26 8.79 -13.97
C HIS A 660 2.11 8.43 -13.00
N TRP A 661 1.77 9.30 -12.05
CA TRP A 661 0.70 9.08 -11.06
C TRP A 661 -0.29 10.27 -11.01
N ARG A 662 -0.66 10.80 -12.18
CA ARG A 662 -1.70 11.81 -12.35
C ARG A 662 -3.10 11.18 -12.39
N GLU A 663 -4.14 12.01 -12.39
CA GLU A 663 -5.52 11.53 -12.60
C GLU A 663 -5.63 10.81 -13.95
N GLU A 664 -4.99 11.36 -14.99
CA GLU A 664 -4.99 10.78 -16.32
C GLU A 664 -4.31 9.40 -16.37
N ASP A 665 -3.24 9.21 -15.60
CA ASP A 665 -2.54 7.92 -15.53
C ASP A 665 -3.40 6.87 -14.82
N MET A 666 -4.12 7.27 -13.77
CA MET A 666 -5.07 6.42 -13.06
C MET A 666 -6.27 6.07 -13.95
N THR A 667 -6.84 7.05 -14.65
CA THR A 667 -7.91 6.83 -15.63
C THR A 667 -7.45 5.90 -16.76
N ALA A 668 -6.25 6.06 -17.30
CA ALA A 668 -5.73 5.18 -18.35
C ALA A 668 -5.59 3.72 -17.88
N TYR A 669 -5.18 3.51 -16.62
CA TYR A 669 -5.11 2.17 -16.02
C TYR A 669 -6.49 1.56 -15.81
N LEU A 670 -7.44 2.28 -15.21
CA LEU A 670 -8.81 1.76 -15.05
C LEU A 670 -9.50 1.56 -16.39
N PHE A 671 -9.31 2.45 -17.36
CA PHE A 671 -9.85 2.29 -18.71
C PHE A 671 -9.35 0.98 -19.31
N ARG A 672 -8.04 0.72 -19.28
CA ARG A 672 -7.49 -0.53 -19.79
C ARG A 672 -8.00 -1.76 -19.02
N LEU A 673 -8.05 -1.68 -17.70
CA LEU A 673 -8.55 -2.76 -16.84
C LEU A 673 -10.00 -3.14 -17.20
N TYR A 674 -10.86 -2.14 -17.38
CA TYR A 674 -12.27 -2.40 -17.65
C TYR A 674 -12.54 -2.82 -19.09
N LEU A 675 -11.73 -2.42 -20.07
CA LEU A 675 -11.79 -3.03 -21.41
C LEU A 675 -11.50 -4.55 -21.34
N GLU A 676 -10.48 -4.93 -20.57
CA GLU A 676 -10.14 -6.35 -20.37
C GLU A 676 -11.21 -7.12 -19.60
N TYR A 677 -11.76 -6.52 -18.53
CA TYR A 677 -12.77 -7.15 -17.69
C TYR A 677 -14.14 -7.24 -18.38
N ALA A 678 -14.53 -6.23 -19.16
CA ALA A 678 -15.72 -6.29 -20.01
C ALA A 678 -15.59 -7.40 -21.05
N ARG A 679 -14.42 -7.55 -21.70
CA ARG A 679 -14.17 -8.70 -22.58
C ARG A 679 -14.28 -10.03 -21.82
N LEU A 680 -13.71 -10.13 -20.63
CA LEU A 680 -13.72 -11.35 -19.82
C LEU A 680 -15.16 -11.83 -19.53
N THR A 681 -16.08 -10.91 -19.30
CA THR A 681 -17.49 -11.18 -18.96
C THR A 681 -18.45 -11.11 -20.17
N ALA A 682 -17.96 -10.73 -21.35
CA ALA A 682 -18.75 -10.56 -22.56
C ALA A 682 -19.46 -11.85 -23.00
N LYS A 683 -20.73 -11.74 -23.45
CA LYS A 683 -21.50 -12.88 -23.98
C LYS A 683 -20.77 -13.63 -25.10
N ASN A 684 -20.02 -12.91 -25.93
CA ASN A 684 -19.17 -13.48 -26.96
C ASN A 684 -17.76 -12.86 -26.92
N ARG A 685 -16.82 -13.54 -26.26
CA ARG A 685 -15.41 -13.10 -26.12
C ARG A 685 -14.73 -12.87 -27.47
N SER A 686 -14.98 -13.73 -28.46
CA SER A 686 -14.34 -13.62 -29.78
C SER A 686 -14.73 -12.35 -30.56
N LYS A 687 -15.90 -11.78 -30.26
CA LYS A 687 -16.36 -10.49 -30.82
C LYS A 687 -15.88 -9.29 -30.01
N ALA A 688 -15.28 -9.51 -28.84
CA ALA A 688 -14.75 -8.48 -27.97
C ALA A 688 -13.23 -8.28 -28.14
N ASP A 689 -12.67 -8.77 -29.24
CA ASP A 689 -11.29 -8.50 -29.66
C ASP A 689 -11.24 -7.28 -30.58
N PHE A 690 -10.30 -6.38 -30.31
CA PHE A 690 -9.89 -5.34 -31.25
C PHE A 690 -9.04 -5.94 -32.36
N LYS A 691 -9.33 -5.53 -33.59
CA LYS A 691 -8.56 -5.88 -34.79
C LYS A 691 -8.20 -4.58 -35.49
N LEU A 692 -6.93 -4.44 -35.86
CA LEU A 692 -6.49 -3.33 -36.70
C LEU A 692 -7.35 -3.28 -37.98
N PRO A 693 -7.76 -2.08 -38.43
CA PRO A 693 -8.41 -1.92 -39.72
C PRO A 693 -7.57 -2.59 -40.82
N LYS A 694 -8.23 -3.33 -41.72
CA LYS A 694 -7.54 -3.82 -42.92
C LYS A 694 -7.30 -2.61 -43.82
N HIS A 695 -6.04 -2.29 -44.09
CA HIS A 695 -5.65 -1.29 -45.08
C HIS A 695 -5.95 -1.78 -46.51
#